data_AF-A0A7X1FDY8-F1
#
_entry.id   AF-A0A7X1FDY8-F1
#
_cell.length_a   1.000
_cell.length_b   1.000
_cell.length_c   1.000
_cell.angle_alpha   90.00
_cell.angle_beta   90.00
_cell.angle_gamma   90.00
#
_symmetry.space_group_name_H-M   'P 1'
#
loop_
_entity.id
_entity.type
_entity.pdbx_description
1 polymer ?
#
loop_
_entity_poly.entity_id
_entity_poly.type
_entity_poly.pdbx_seq_one_letter_code
_entity_poly.pdbx_strand_id
1 'polypeptide(L)'
;MIRRSLPVVLALSFAAPVLAAPAGQRTLFNFVRPAAVVQVATQDANLPQYNAEQTAEGEVLRRVTFNPTLRPSLRLSPQAGAWDWSQSGLMSLRIQSAMDWALTLYVTIQSHDGQTLASRVDLPAGPAQTLLVPLVASSALEQGMKAAPPMPMTVDGQRILLASSEGQLDRSQVVSVTLSLDNPKASQSILLERFGVQDGEGVVRAVYGSLVDGYGQSTRDRWPEKVASDEQLKSAASKEQQQLKGWLAEREKAPLDRFGGLSQGPAFKASGFFRTQKRDGRWFLVTPDGHPFYSLGVNTLAADNNRTYVAGREWMFSDLPKDGEPLAVYYGDGDNRGGNGADRGRGYNSGRWYDFYRANLQRTYGAPCAAAGAAVAAPDQAAPCAAPGFDQKRWLGHTLDRLQAWGFNTIGNWSAPALGLAARMPYTLPLSIVGDYASISTGSDWWGGMPDPFDPRFAMATERAVAIAARDHRDDPWLIGYFADNELAWAGPGSDAKSRFALAYGTLRLTTDVPAKRAFLKQLRDKYRNQQGLSKAWGIDLPAWELLEDPGFEAPLPSPEHPEIEADYRHFQRVFADTYFKTIADSLKWHAPNHLLLGGRFAVSTPEAVASCAQYCDVLSFNMYTLKPQDGQDFAYLRSLDKPLLVTEFNFGSRDRGPFWGAVTELAREEERGPAYANFLKQALSEPSIVGVHWFQYLDQPVTGRLLDGENGHFGLVGITDVPFQDFVETVRKSNLLALEQLGKATQFARAQAEQVAASGSTTESRDAPSATGEAHAGGHSGNGH
;
A
#
# COMPACT_ATOMS: atom_id res chain seq x y z
N MET A 1 -73.34 51.18 -30.16
CA MET A 1 -73.80 49.80 -29.89
C MET A 1 -72.81 49.13 -28.94
N ILE A 2 -73.29 48.84 -27.74
CA ILE A 2 -72.90 47.86 -26.69
C ILE A 2 -71.45 47.32 -26.63
N ARG A 3 -70.80 47.71 -25.51
CA ARG A 3 -69.72 47.13 -24.68
C ARG A 3 -69.42 45.61 -24.77
N ARG A 4 -68.17 45.21 -24.47
CA ARG A 4 -67.80 44.46 -23.24
C ARG A 4 -66.28 44.32 -22.98
N SER A 5 -65.98 44.12 -21.71
CA SER A 5 -64.73 44.32 -20.96
C SER A 5 -64.06 42.98 -20.56
N LEU A 6 -62.77 43.06 -20.19
CA LEU A 6 -61.86 42.11 -19.46
C LEU A 6 -62.49 41.15 -18.39
N PRO A 7 -61.79 40.11 -17.82
CA PRO A 7 -60.34 40.08 -17.47
C PRO A 7 -59.56 38.73 -17.48
N VAL A 8 -58.22 38.88 -17.42
CA VAL A 8 -57.18 38.18 -16.61
C VAL A 8 -57.60 36.92 -15.84
N VAL A 9 -56.82 35.83 -16.02
CA VAL A 9 -56.23 34.89 -15.02
C VAL A 9 -55.89 33.60 -15.76
N LEU A 10 -54.60 33.33 -16.04
CA LEU A 10 -54.00 31.98 -16.01
C LEU A 10 -52.49 32.10 -16.27
N ALA A 11 -51.77 32.59 -15.26
CA ALA A 11 -50.31 32.50 -15.19
C ALA A 11 -49.97 32.13 -13.75
N LEU A 12 -49.92 30.84 -13.44
CA LEU A 12 -49.37 30.25 -12.20
C LEU A 12 -49.56 28.71 -12.27
N SER A 13 -48.63 28.00 -12.90
CA SER A 13 -48.47 26.54 -12.71
C SER A 13 -47.16 26.04 -13.35
N PHE A 14 -46.03 26.52 -12.87
CA PHE A 14 -44.75 25.80 -12.95
C PHE A 14 -43.98 26.04 -11.65
N ALA A 15 -44.47 25.45 -10.56
CA ALA A 15 -43.66 25.27 -9.36
C ALA A 15 -42.86 23.97 -9.55
N ALA A 16 -41.54 24.10 -9.68
CA ALA A 16 -40.63 22.97 -9.53
C ALA A 16 -40.85 22.31 -8.16
N PRO A 17 -40.67 20.98 -8.01
CA PRO A 17 -40.87 20.32 -6.74
C PRO A 17 -39.85 20.86 -5.73
N VAL A 18 -40.35 21.57 -4.71
CA VAL A 18 -39.57 21.88 -3.51
C VAL A 18 -39.32 20.54 -2.83
N LEU A 19 -38.10 20.00 -2.95
CA LEU A 19 -37.68 18.83 -2.18
C LEU A 19 -37.79 19.20 -0.69
N ALA A 20 -38.81 18.65 -0.02
CA ALA A 20 -39.01 18.83 1.41
C ALA A 20 -37.73 18.44 2.17
N ALA A 21 -37.41 19.17 3.24
CA ALA A 21 -36.32 18.78 4.13
C ALA A 21 -36.60 17.35 4.66
N PRO A 22 -35.59 16.45 4.68
CA PRO A 22 -35.76 15.12 5.24
C PRO A 22 -36.25 15.19 6.68
N ALA A 23 -37.06 14.20 7.08
CA ALA A 23 -37.59 14.10 8.44
C ALA A 23 -36.44 14.10 9.45
N GLY A 24 -36.50 14.99 10.46
CA GLY A 24 -35.46 15.13 11.49
C GLY A 24 -34.37 16.17 11.20
N GLN A 25 -34.37 16.85 10.05
CA GLN A 25 -33.44 17.96 9.79
C GLN A 25 -33.92 19.28 10.42
N ARG A 26 -33.08 19.87 11.28
CA ARG A 26 -33.26 21.22 11.82
C ARG A 26 -32.44 22.21 11.00
N THR A 27 -33.12 23.00 10.16
CA THR A 27 -32.47 24.11 9.43
C THR A 27 -32.14 25.25 10.40
N LEU A 28 -30.88 25.69 10.39
CA LEU A 28 -30.40 26.82 11.20
C LEU A 28 -30.23 28.08 10.35
N PHE A 29 -29.84 27.93 9.08
CA PHE A 29 -29.64 29.06 8.18
C PHE A 29 -29.94 28.69 6.73
N ASN A 30 -30.43 29.66 5.96
CA ASN A 30 -30.62 29.54 4.53
C ASN A 30 -29.88 30.69 3.84
N PHE A 31 -28.88 30.39 3.01
CA PHE A 31 -28.05 31.39 2.33
C PHE A 31 -28.82 32.21 1.27
N VAL A 32 -29.89 31.66 0.71
CA VAL A 32 -30.76 32.29 -0.29
C VAL A 32 -31.85 33.14 0.37
N ARG A 33 -32.38 32.68 1.50
CA ARG A 33 -33.38 33.38 2.33
C ARG A 33 -32.85 33.56 3.75
N PRO A 34 -31.85 34.46 3.96
CA PRO A 34 -31.18 34.59 5.23
C PRO A 34 -32.14 35.03 6.33
N ALA A 35 -32.22 34.22 7.38
CA ALA A 35 -32.85 34.61 8.64
C ALA A 35 -31.78 35.17 9.59
N ALA A 36 -32.15 36.14 10.41
CA ALA A 36 -31.26 36.81 11.35
C ALA A 36 -30.94 35.94 12.59
N VAL A 37 -30.52 34.67 12.42
CA VAL A 37 -30.17 33.77 13.54
C VAL A 37 -28.75 33.23 13.47
N VAL A 38 -28.08 33.40 12.33
CA VAL A 38 -26.67 33.04 12.10
C VAL A 38 -25.93 34.25 11.53
N GLN A 39 -24.77 34.55 12.11
CA GLN A 39 -23.81 35.52 11.58
C GLN A 39 -22.92 34.82 10.56
N VAL A 40 -22.66 35.48 9.44
CA VAL A 40 -21.80 34.99 8.37
C VAL A 40 -20.67 35.99 8.17
N ALA A 41 -19.44 35.53 8.38
CA ALA A 41 -18.22 36.32 8.18
C ALA A 41 -17.32 35.64 7.15
N THR A 42 -16.59 36.46 6.39
CA THR A 42 -15.63 35.98 5.38
C THR A 42 -14.24 36.54 5.69
N GLN A 43 -13.21 35.74 5.45
CA GLN A 43 -11.81 36.16 5.45
C GLN A 43 -11.20 35.73 4.12
N ASP A 44 -10.67 36.67 3.35
CA ASP A 44 -10.17 36.42 1.99
C ASP A 44 -11.16 35.66 1.09
N ALA A 45 -12.46 35.85 1.33
CA ALA A 45 -13.54 35.28 0.55
C ALA A 45 -14.63 36.34 0.32
N ASN A 46 -15.38 36.18 -0.77
CA ASN A 46 -16.46 37.08 -1.16
C ASN A 46 -17.80 36.31 -1.16
N LEU A 47 -18.78 36.86 -0.44
CA LEU A 47 -20.17 36.40 -0.41
C LEU A 47 -21.08 37.58 -0.82
N PRO A 48 -21.43 37.74 -2.11
CA PRO A 48 -22.28 38.82 -2.57
C PRO A 48 -23.66 38.77 -1.89
N GLN A 49 -24.18 39.90 -1.42
CA GLN A 49 -25.44 39.95 -0.64
C GLN A 49 -26.71 39.57 -1.41
N TYR A 50 -26.70 39.65 -2.76
CA TYR A 50 -27.93 39.67 -3.55
C TYR A 50 -28.01 38.62 -4.69
N ASN A 51 -26.94 37.86 -4.96
CA ASN A 51 -26.90 36.99 -6.13
C ASN A 51 -27.06 35.52 -5.72
N ALA A 52 -28.29 35.02 -5.82
CA ALA A 52 -28.53 33.59 -5.89
C ALA A 52 -28.43 33.13 -7.36
N GLU A 53 -27.91 31.94 -7.56
CA GLU A 53 -27.67 31.34 -8.86
C GLU A 53 -28.53 30.09 -8.99
N GLN A 54 -29.14 29.92 -10.15
CA GLN A 54 -29.84 28.70 -10.48
C GLN A 54 -28.83 27.71 -11.07
N THR A 55 -28.74 26.53 -10.48
CA THR A 55 -27.90 25.43 -11.00
C THR A 55 -28.50 24.84 -12.26
N ALA A 56 -27.72 24.01 -12.95
CA ALA A 56 -28.20 23.26 -14.11
C ALA A 56 -29.43 22.38 -13.80
N GLU A 57 -29.58 21.91 -12.55
CA GLU A 57 -30.73 21.12 -12.09
C GLU A 57 -31.88 21.98 -11.52
N GLY A 58 -31.78 23.31 -11.64
CA GLY A 58 -32.84 24.25 -11.27
C GLY A 58 -32.86 24.64 -9.80
N GLU A 59 -31.94 24.13 -8.97
CA GLU A 59 -31.80 24.53 -7.57
C GLU A 59 -31.23 25.95 -7.46
N VAL A 60 -31.69 26.71 -6.47
CA VAL A 60 -31.21 28.06 -6.24
C VAL A 60 -30.23 28.02 -5.06
N LEU A 61 -28.97 28.34 -5.29
CA LEU A 61 -27.91 28.38 -4.28
C LEU A 61 -27.14 29.71 -4.36
N ARG A 62 -26.36 30.04 -3.34
CA ARG A 62 -25.59 31.29 -3.26
C ARG A 62 -24.10 31.03 -3.37
N ARG A 63 -23.42 31.78 -4.23
CA ARG A 63 -21.97 31.62 -4.44
C ARG A 63 -21.15 32.26 -3.34
N VAL A 64 -20.12 31.52 -2.92
CA VAL A 64 -18.97 32.01 -2.15
C VAL A 64 -17.73 31.81 -3.00
N THR A 65 -16.90 32.84 -3.10
CA THR A 65 -15.64 32.80 -3.85
C THR A 65 -14.47 33.00 -2.90
N PHE A 66 -13.59 32.01 -2.81
CA PHE A 66 -12.36 32.04 -2.03
C PHE A 66 -11.21 32.59 -2.88
N ASN A 67 -10.43 33.53 -2.33
CA ASN A 67 -9.26 34.10 -3.00
C ASN A 67 -8.03 33.18 -2.82
N PRO A 68 -7.02 33.24 -3.70
CA PRO A 68 -5.81 32.42 -3.60
C PRO A 68 -4.86 32.93 -2.50
N THR A 69 -5.28 32.85 -1.24
CA THR A 69 -4.49 33.16 -0.04
C THR A 69 -4.24 31.90 0.79
N LEU A 70 -3.48 31.99 1.89
CA LEU A 70 -3.08 30.82 2.67
C LEU A 70 -4.26 29.99 3.21
N ARG A 71 -5.31 30.66 3.71
CA ARG A 71 -6.49 29.99 4.29
C ARG A 71 -7.74 30.86 4.16
N PRO A 72 -8.23 31.13 2.93
CA PRO A 72 -9.49 31.85 2.74
C PRO A 72 -10.63 31.06 3.38
N SER A 73 -11.57 31.75 4.02
CA SER A 73 -12.61 31.09 4.82
C SER A 73 -13.95 31.82 4.86
N LEU A 74 -14.99 31.02 5.11
CA LEU A 74 -16.35 31.44 5.45
C LEU A 74 -16.67 30.87 6.84
N ARG A 75 -17.01 31.74 7.79
CA ARG A 75 -17.36 31.37 9.16
C ARG A 75 -18.83 31.65 9.45
N LEU A 76 -19.51 30.64 10.00
CA LEU A 76 -20.87 30.70 10.52
C LEU A 76 -20.82 30.67 12.05
N SER A 77 -21.52 31.60 12.71
CA SER A 77 -21.62 31.68 14.16
C SER A 77 -23.06 32.00 14.61
N PRO A 78 -23.48 31.58 15.83
CA PRO A 78 -24.77 32.00 16.37
C PRO A 78 -24.80 33.52 16.55
N GLN A 79 -25.98 34.13 16.46
CA GLN A 79 -26.10 35.57 16.76
C GLN A 79 -25.75 35.93 18.21
N ALA A 80 -26.04 35.02 19.14
CA ALA A 80 -25.68 35.15 20.54
C ALA A 80 -25.48 33.76 21.17
N GLY A 81 -24.59 33.66 22.16
CA GLY A 81 -24.33 32.43 22.90
C GLY A 81 -23.67 31.33 22.05
N ALA A 82 -24.18 30.11 22.19
CA ALA A 82 -23.72 28.91 21.48
C ALA A 82 -24.93 28.11 20.98
N TRP A 83 -24.74 27.28 19.95
CA TRP A 83 -25.73 26.28 19.58
C TRP A 83 -25.61 25.03 20.45
N ASP A 84 -26.75 24.54 20.93
CA ASP A 84 -26.86 23.21 21.53
C ASP A 84 -27.26 22.18 20.46
N TRP A 85 -26.30 21.34 20.09
CA TRP A 85 -26.42 20.21 19.16
C TRP A 85 -26.24 18.86 19.87
N SER A 86 -26.41 18.81 21.21
CA SER A 86 -26.27 17.57 21.99
C SER A 86 -27.18 16.43 21.50
N GLN A 87 -28.33 16.77 20.93
CA GLN A 87 -29.32 15.84 20.37
C GLN A 87 -29.14 15.56 18.87
N SER A 88 -28.04 16.02 18.25
CA SER A 88 -27.78 15.85 16.81
C SER A 88 -26.52 15.03 16.56
N GLY A 89 -26.57 14.19 15.51
CA GLY A 89 -25.46 13.35 15.09
C GLY A 89 -24.60 13.97 14.00
N LEU A 90 -25.21 14.77 13.12
CA LEU A 90 -24.57 15.32 11.91
C LEU A 90 -24.84 16.82 11.77
N MET A 91 -23.83 17.56 11.33
CA MET A 91 -24.01 18.84 10.64
C MET A 91 -24.39 18.56 9.19
N SER A 92 -25.33 19.33 8.64
CA SER A 92 -25.79 19.23 7.25
C SER A 92 -25.60 20.55 6.52
N LEU A 93 -25.11 20.48 5.28
CA LEU A 93 -24.93 21.63 4.40
C LEU A 93 -25.26 21.26 2.95
N ARG A 94 -26.28 21.88 2.36
CA ARG A 94 -26.54 21.78 0.93
C ARG A 94 -25.49 22.61 0.18
N ILE A 95 -24.66 21.93 -0.61
CA ILE A 95 -23.45 22.46 -1.23
C ILE A 95 -23.25 21.93 -2.65
N GLN A 96 -22.61 22.73 -3.50
CA GLN A 96 -22.12 22.32 -4.82
C GLN A 96 -20.74 22.95 -5.06
N SER A 97 -19.81 22.22 -5.70
CA SER A 97 -18.62 22.86 -6.29
C SER A 97 -19.06 23.74 -7.46
N ALA A 98 -18.69 25.01 -7.44
CA ALA A 98 -18.97 25.92 -8.55
C ALA A 98 -17.84 25.95 -9.59
N MET A 99 -17.00 24.91 -9.57
CA MET A 99 -15.87 24.67 -10.46
C MET A 99 -16.14 23.43 -11.32
N ASP A 100 -15.46 23.33 -12.46
CA ASP A 100 -15.53 22.15 -13.34
C ASP A 100 -14.68 20.97 -12.81
N TRP A 101 -14.08 21.11 -11.62
CA TRP A 101 -13.25 20.11 -10.96
C TRP A 101 -13.58 19.99 -9.46
N ALA A 102 -13.10 18.91 -8.85
CA ALA A 102 -13.28 18.64 -7.43
C ALA A 102 -12.43 19.57 -6.54
N LEU A 103 -12.94 19.94 -5.38
CA LEU A 103 -12.27 20.80 -4.40
C LEU A 103 -11.97 20.02 -3.12
N THR A 104 -10.82 20.27 -2.49
CA THR A 104 -10.58 19.84 -1.12
C THR A 104 -11.00 20.95 -0.17
N LEU A 105 -12.16 20.77 0.46
CA LEU A 105 -12.75 21.70 1.42
C LEU A 105 -12.49 21.23 2.85
N TYR A 106 -12.06 22.14 3.72
CA TYR A 106 -11.93 21.86 5.15
C TYR A 106 -13.12 22.45 5.91
N VAL A 107 -13.75 21.63 6.75
CA VAL A 107 -14.82 22.04 7.66
C VAL A 107 -14.29 21.93 9.09
N THR A 108 -14.30 23.04 9.84
CA THR A 108 -13.94 23.04 11.26
C THR A 108 -15.13 23.49 12.10
N ILE A 109 -15.51 22.67 13.07
CA ILE A 109 -16.57 22.95 14.05
C ILE A 109 -15.89 23.19 15.38
N GLN A 110 -16.19 24.30 16.06
CA GLN A 110 -15.54 24.69 17.32
C GLN A 110 -16.57 24.88 18.42
N SER A 111 -16.30 24.35 19.60
CA SER A 111 -17.06 24.60 20.83
C SER A 111 -16.46 25.75 21.65
N HIS A 112 -17.25 26.30 22.58
CA HIS A 112 -16.90 27.47 23.38
C HIS A 112 -15.61 27.30 24.19
N ASP A 113 -15.29 26.08 24.60
CA ASP A 113 -14.07 25.69 25.31
C ASP A 113 -12.82 25.60 24.42
N GLY A 114 -12.95 25.86 23.13
CA GLY A 114 -11.87 25.85 22.16
C GLY A 114 -11.61 24.48 21.51
N GLN A 115 -12.32 23.41 21.91
CA GLN A 115 -12.20 22.12 21.23
C GLN A 115 -12.71 22.21 19.80
N THR A 116 -12.09 21.43 18.91
CA THR A 116 -12.41 21.44 17.48
C THR A 116 -12.59 20.05 16.91
N LEU A 117 -13.60 19.93 16.06
CA LEU A 117 -13.77 18.83 15.14
C LEU A 117 -13.45 19.30 13.72
N ALA A 118 -12.63 18.56 12.99
CA ALA A 118 -12.20 18.90 11.65
C ALA A 118 -12.55 17.80 10.64
N SER A 119 -12.91 18.21 9.43
CA SER A 119 -13.19 17.31 8.30
C SER A 119 -12.48 17.81 7.05
N ARG A 120 -11.74 16.93 6.38
CA ARG A 120 -11.27 17.11 5.01
C ARG A 120 -12.31 16.50 4.07
N VAL A 121 -12.85 17.29 3.16
CA VAL A 121 -13.95 16.93 2.27
C VAL A 121 -13.51 17.06 0.82
N ASP A 122 -13.47 15.95 0.10
CA ASP A 122 -13.28 15.96 -1.35
C ASP A 122 -14.65 16.21 -2.01
N LEU A 123 -14.93 17.48 -2.33
CA LEU A 123 -16.17 17.97 -2.91
C LEU A 123 -16.12 17.83 -4.44
N PRO A 124 -16.82 16.87 -5.07
CA PRO A 124 -16.85 16.72 -6.53
C PRO A 124 -17.47 17.92 -7.25
N ALA A 125 -17.17 18.03 -8.55
CA ALA A 125 -17.89 18.89 -9.49
C ALA A 125 -19.31 18.37 -9.75
N GLY A 126 -20.22 19.25 -10.16
CA GLY A 126 -21.59 18.85 -10.50
C GLY A 126 -22.43 18.49 -9.27
N PRO A 127 -23.67 18.03 -9.45
CA PRO A 127 -24.81 18.79 -8.93
C PRO A 127 -24.88 18.84 -7.41
N ALA A 128 -25.64 19.81 -6.91
CA ALA A 128 -25.78 20.05 -5.49
C ALA A 128 -26.10 18.77 -4.70
N GLN A 129 -25.49 18.71 -3.53
CA GLN A 129 -25.53 17.56 -2.64
C GLN A 129 -25.55 18.03 -1.19
N THR A 130 -25.98 17.15 -0.30
CA THR A 130 -26.00 17.43 1.13
C THR A 130 -24.72 16.89 1.74
N LEU A 131 -23.79 17.78 2.05
CA LEU A 131 -22.61 17.45 2.87
C LEU A 131 -23.07 17.18 4.31
N LEU A 132 -22.66 16.04 4.82
CA LEU A 132 -22.95 15.56 6.17
C LEU A 132 -21.62 15.38 6.90
N VAL A 133 -21.43 16.13 7.99
CA VAL A 133 -20.23 16.05 8.84
C VAL A 133 -20.62 15.48 10.20
N PRO A 134 -20.10 14.31 10.60
CA PRO A 134 -20.33 13.75 11.92
C PRO A 134 -19.90 14.72 13.02
N LEU A 135 -20.72 14.90 14.05
CA LEU A 135 -20.45 15.78 15.21
C LEU A 135 -19.69 15.07 16.33
N VAL A 136 -19.40 13.79 16.16
CA VAL A 136 -18.44 12.99 16.92
C VAL A 136 -17.41 12.52 15.91
N ALA A 137 -16.13 12.48 16.29
CA ALA A 137 -15.08 11.98 15.41
C ALA A 137 -15.49 10.62 14.83
N SER A 138 -15.36 10.50 13.52
CA SER A 138 -15.70 9.26 12.83
C SER A 138 -14.90 9.07 11.56
N SER A 139 -14.45 7.83 11.35
CA SER A 139 -13.63 7.43 10.21
C SER A 139 -14.04 6.08 9.66
N ALA A 140 -13.57 5.76 8.45
CA ALA A 140 -13.72 4.42 7.89
C ALA A 140 -13.07 3.34 8.80
N LEU A 141 -11.98 3.68 9.49
CA LEU A 141 -11.25 2.74 10.35
C LEU A 141 -12.09 2.29 11.54
N GLU A 142 -12.94 3.15 12.10
CA GLU A 142 -13.92 2.76 13.13
C GLU A 142 -14.94 1.74 12.60
N GLN A 143 -15.19 1.74 11.29
CA GLN A 143 -16.00 0.74 10.58
C GLN A 143 -15.18 -0.50 10.14
N GLY A 144 -13.93 -0.59 10.57
CA GLY A 144 -12.99 -1.67 10.29
C GLY A 144 -12.40 -1.65 8.88
N MET A 145 -12.46 -0.50 8.19
CA MET A 145 -12.07 -0.33 6.79
C MET A 145 -11.06 0.81 6.61
N LYS A 146 -10.10 0.66 5.71
CA LYS A 146 -9.16 1.74 5.37
C LYS A 146 -9.82 2.87 4.59
N ALA A 147 -10.74 2.54 3.69
CA ALA A 147 -11.54 3.51 2.94
C ALA A 147 -13.04 3.26 3.09
N ALA A 148 -13.81 4.35 3.19
CA ALA A 148 -15.26 4.33 3.21
C ALA A 148 -15.85 4.11 1.81
N PRO A 149 -17.13 3.72 1.70
CA PRO A 149 -17.82 3.59 0.41
C PRO A 149 -17.71 4.86 -0.44
N PRO A 150 -17.72 4.75 -1.79
CA PRO A 150 -17.63 5.89 -2.68
C PRO A 150 -18.71 6.93 -2.40
N MET A 151 -18.30 8.19 -2.44
CA MET A 151 -19.16 9.35 -2.25
C MET A 151 -19.04 10.27 -3.48
N PRO A 152 -20.11 11.01 -3.82
CA PRO A 152 -21.40 11.06 -3.16
C PRO A 152 -22.27 9.84 -3.51
N MET A 153 -23.30 9.58 -2.71
CA MET A 153 -24.29 8.53 -3.01
C MET A 153 -25.72 9.06 -2.89
N THR A 154 -26.67 8.36 -3.51
CA THR A 154 -28.10 8.70 -3.40
C THR A 154 -28.76 7.84 -2.33
N VAL A 155 -29.35 8.48 -1.32
CA VAL A 155 -30.16 7.86 -0.26
C VAL A 155 -31.54 8.51 -0.29
N ASP A 156 -32.60 7.72 -0.42
CA ASP A 156 -33.99 8.19 -0.48
C ASP A 156 -34.22 9.33 -1.49
N GLY A 157 -33.58 9.23 -2.66
CA GLY A 157 -33.65 10.24 -3.73
C GLY A 157 -32.80 11.50 -3.48
N GLN A 158 -32.08 11.59 -2.36
CA GLN A 158 -31.20 12.71 -2.04
C GLN A 158 -29.74 12.34 -2.25
N ARG A 159 -29.00 13.20 -2.95
CA ARG A 159 -27.54 13.08 -3.05
C ARG A 159 -26.88 13.55 -1.77
N ILE A 160 -26.17 12.66 -1.10
CA ILE A 160 -25.45 12.91 0.14
C ILE A 160 -23.94 12.74 -0.06
N LEU A 161 -23.17 13.52 0.69
CA LEU A 161 -21.72 13.40 0.82
C LEU A 161 -21.42 13.27 2.32
N LEU A 162 -21.24 12.04 2.81
CA LEU A 162 -20.84 11.82 4.20
C LEU A 162 -19.32 11.96 4.32
N ALA A 163 -18.88 12.92 5.13
CA ALA A 163 -17.48 13.14 5.43
C ALA A 163 -17.03 12.35 6.66
N SER A 164 -15.71 12.17 6.79
CA SER A 164 -15.08 11.78 8.06
C SER A 164 -14.78 13.01 8.91
N SER A 165 -14.61 12.83 10.22
CA SER A 165 -14.23 13.90 11.13
C SER A 165 -13.24 13.42 12.19
N GLU A 166 -12.36 14.32 12.64
CA GLU A 166 -11.34 14.07 13.66
C GLU A 166 -11.33 15.19 14.71
N GLY A 167 -10.86 14.88 15.92
CA GLY A 167 -10.82 15.83 17.04
C GLY A 167 -11.92 15.59 18.07
N GLN A 168 -12.26 16.64 18.83
CA GLN A 168 -13.25 16.58 19.92
C GLN A 168 -14.14 17.81 19.88
N LEU A 169 -15.38 17.68 20.35
CA LEU A 169 -16.36 18.76 20.33
C LEU A 169 -17.34 18.64 21.50
N ASP A 170 -17.47 19.68 22.31
CA ASP A 170 -18.63 19.82 23.18
C ASP A 170 -19.84 20.29 22.36
N ARG A 171 -20.68 19.33 21.98
CA ARG A 171 -21.88 19.57 21.16
C ARG A 171 -22.91 20.45 21.86
N SER A 172 -22.86 20.65 23.18
CA SER A 172 -23.82 21.51 23.88
C SER A 172 -23.49 23.00 23.76
N GLN A 173 -22.27 23.35 23.33
CA GLN A 173 -21.79 24.73 23.28
C GLN A 173 -21.03 25.04 21.99
N VAL A 174 -21.60 24.72 20.82
CA VAL A 174 -20.96 24.99 19.52
C VAL A 174 -21.02 26.48 19.17
N VAL A 175 -19.87 27.09 18.88
CA VAL A 175 -19.74 28.54 18.62
C VAL A 175 -19.40 28.90 17.18
N SER A 176 -18.88 27.96 16.39
CA SER A 176 -18.71 28.21 14.96
C SER A 176 -18.57 26.97 14.08
N VAL A 177 -18.93 27.14 12.81
CA VAL A 177 -18.55 26.27 11.68
C VAL A 177 -17.78 27.12 10.67
N THR A 178 -16.59 26.66 10.28
CA THR A 178 -15.73 27.34 9.31
C THR A 178 -15.50 26.45 8.11
N LEU A 179 -15.81 26.96 6.91
CA LEU A 179 -15.43 26.36 5.63
C LEU A 179 -14.17 27.06 5.14
N SER A 180 -13.14 26.30 4.75
CA SER A 180 -11.88 26.87 4.27
C SER A 180 -11.22 26.01 3.20
N LEU A 181 -10.34 26.65 2.43
CA LEU A 181 -9.42 25.97 1.51
C LEU A 181 -8.00 26.18 2.01
N ASP A 182 -7.12 25.20 1.78
CA ASP A 182 -5.71 25.30 2.15
C ASP A 182 -4.88 25.72 0.94
N ASN A 183 -4.32 26.93 0.99
CA ASN A 183 -3.42 27.50 -0.01
C ASN A 183 -3.85 27.30 -1.49
N PRO A 184 -5.11 27.61 -1.88
CA PRO A 184 -5.56 27.43 -3.25
C PRO A 184 -4.73 28.28 -4.23
N LYS A 185 -4.34 27.68 -5.36
CA LYS A 185 -3.50 28.33 -6.38
C LYS A 185 -4.25 29.25 -7.34
N ALA A 186 -5.57 29.19 -7.30
CA ALA A 186 -6.47 30.03 -8.08
C ALA A 186 -7.70 30.34 -7.22
N SER A 187 -8.48 31.33 -7.64
CA SER A 187 -9.77 31.56 -7.01
C SER A 187 -10.69 30.36 -7.25
N GLN A 188 -11.40 29.93 -6.20
CA GLN A 188 -12.27 28.77 -6.22
C GLN A 188 -13.61 29.13 -5.60
N SER A 189 -14.70 28.59 -6.13
CA SER A 189 -16.05 28.92 -5.69
C SER A 189 -16.85 27.68 -5.30
N ILE A 190 -17.71 27.85 -4.31
CA ILE A 190 -18.76 26.89 -3.93
C ILE A 190 -20.12 27.59 -3.96
N LEU A 191 -21.19 26.81 -4.15
CA LEU A 191 -22.56 27.26 -3.98
C LEU A 191 -23.16 26.65 -2.71
N LEU A 192 -23.86 27.46 -1.91
CA LEU A 192 -24.44 27.07 -0.62
C LEU A 192 -25.93 27.39 -0.55
N GLU A 193 -26.71 26.56 0.14
CA GLU A 193 -28.14 26.82 0.37
C GLU A 193 -28.57 26.65 1.83
N ARG A 194 -28.83 25.43 2.28
CA ARG A 194 -29.35 25.16 3.64
C ARG A 194 -28.24 24.62 4.53
N PHE A 195 -28.06 25.27 5.68
CA PHE A 195 -27.18 24.83 6.78
C PHE A 195 -28.04 24.44 7.98
N GLY A 196 -27.70 23.32 8.61
CA GLY A 196 -28.43 22.84 9.77
C GLY A 196 -27.79 21.61 10.41
N VAL A 197 -28.58 20.91 11.22
CA VAL A 197 -28.19 19.65 11.87
C VAL A 197 -29.28 18.60 11.72
N GLN A 198 -28.92 17.33 11.84
CA GLN A 198 -29.86 16.22 11.79
C GLN A 198 -29.37 15.03 12.62
N ASP A 199 -30.25 14.06 12.83
CA ASP A 199 -29.86 12.76 13.36
C ASP A 199 -28.95 12.00 12.38
N GLY A 200 -28.05 11.17 12.92
CA GLY A 200 -26.99 10.51 12.16
C GLY A 200 -27.21 9.03 11.90
N GLU A 201 -28.00 8.33 12.72
CA GLU A 201 -28.03 6.86 12.69
C GLU A 201 -28.57 6.32 11.36
N GLY A 202 -29.69 6.87 10.88
CA GLY A 202 -30.29 6.44 9.60
C GLY A 202 -29.36 6.61 8.40
N VAL A 203 -28.58 7.71 8.36
CA VAL A 203 -27.61 7.96 7.29
C VAL A 203 -26.46 6.96 7.35
N VAL A 204 -25.88 6.74 8.53
CA VAL A 204 -24.78 5.77 8.69
C VAL A 204 -25.26 4.37 8.30
N ARG A 205 -26.47 3.97 8.69
CA ARG A 205 -27.07 2.70 8.27
C ARG A 205 -27.28 2.61 6.76
N ALA A 206 -27.70 3.69 6.10
CA ALA A 206 -27.84 3.71 4.64
C ALA A 206 -26.48 3.64 3.92
N VAL A 207 -25.47 4.34 4.44
CA VAL A 207 -24.12 4.39 3.86
C VAL A 207 -23.35 3.10 4.07
N TYR A 208 -23.47 2.45 5.21
CA TYR A 208 -22.65 1.27 5.55
C TYR A 208 -23.43 -0.04 5.57
N GLY A 209 -24.76 0.00 5.49
CA GLY A 209 -25.59 -1.21 5.54
C GLY A 209 -25.62 -1.93 4.20
N SER A 210 -25.64 -3.26 4.21
CA SER A 210 -25.67 -4.10 3.01
C SER A 210 -24.58 -3.72 1.99
N LEU A 211 -23.36 -3.46 2.44
CA LEU A 211 -22.17 -3.19 1.61
C LEU A 211 -21.71 -4.39 0.80
N VAL A 212 -21.90 -5.59 1.33
CA VAL A 212 -21.30 -6.81 0.80
C VAL A 212 -22.39 -7.81 0.44
N ASP A 213 -22.36 -8.32 -0.79
CA ASP A 213 -23.23 -9.39 -1.25
C ASP A 213 -22.75 -10.79 -0.80
N GLY A 214 -23.53 -11.83 -1.08
CA GLY A 214 -23.20 -13.22 -0.69
C GLY A 214 -21.90 -13.75 -1.32
N TYR A 215 -21.37 -13.10 -2.35
CA TYR A 215 -20.09 -13.42 -2.99
C TYR A 215 -18.92 -12.61 -2.42
N GLY A 216 -19.15 -11.71 -1.46
CA GLY A 216 -18.12 -10.85 -0.89
C GLY A 216 -17.86 -9.58 -1.69
N GLN A 217 -18.68 -9.29 -2.71
CA GLN A 217 -18.49 -8.12 -3.59
C GLN A 217 -19.28 -6.92 -3.09
N SER A 218 -18.81 -5.73 -3.44
CA SER A 218 -19.49 -4.48 -3.08
C SER A 218 -20.83 -4.38 -3.77
N THR A 219 -21.88 -3.99 -3.04
CA THR A 219 -23.22 -3.72 -3.59
C THR A 219 -23.34 -2.33 -4.23
N ARG A 220 -22.31 -1.48 -4.09
CA ARG A 220 -22.38 -0.06 -4.45
C ARG A 220 -22.32 0.22 -5.94
N ASP A 221 -21.71 -0.68 -6.69
CA ASP A 221 -21.49 -0.47 -8.11
C ASP A 221 -21.62 -1.78 -8.92
N ARG A 222 -21.55 -1.65 -10.25
CA ARG A 222 -21.47 -2.74 -11.21
C ARG A 222 -20.27 -2.52 -12.12
N TRP A 223 -19.49 -3.56 -12.29
CA TRP A 223 -18.33 -3.58 -13.19
C TRP A 223 -18.36 -4.86 -14.05
N PRO A 224 -17.57 -4.93 -15.14
CA PRO A 224 -17.64 -6.04 -16.09
C PRO A 224 -17.44 -7.44 -15.47
N GLU A 225 -16.54 -7.56 -14.50
CA GLU A 225 -16.18 -8.82 -13.84
C GLU A 225 -17.12 -9.20 -12.67
N LYS A 226 -18.10 -8.34 -12.32
CA LYS A 226 -18.96 -8.59 -11.16
C LYS A 226 -19.83 -9.82 -11.38
N VAL A 227 -19.76 -10.75 -10.45
CA VAL A 227 -20.50 -12.01 -10.47
C VAL A 227 -21.87 -11.83 -9.83
N ALA A 228 -22.91 -12.39 -10.46
CA ALA A 228 -24.28 -12.38 -9.97
C ALA A 228 -24.86 -13.78 -9.73
N SER A 229 -24.18 -14.86 -10.16
CA SER A 229 -24.62 -16.23 -9.93
C SER A 229 -23.48 -17.26 -9.97
N ASP A 230 -23.75 -18.46 -9.44
CA ASP A 230 -22.81 -19.59 -9.46
C ASP A 230 -22.53 -20.09 -10.90
N GLU A 231 -23.49 -19.95 -11.82
CA GLU A 231 -23.29 -20.27 -13.24
C GLU A 231 -22.28 -19.31 -13.88
N GLN A 232 -22.28 -18.03 -13.47
CA GLN A 232 -21.28 -17.08 -13.95
C GLN A 232 -19.88 -17.43 -13.43
N LEU A 233 -19.75 -17.84 -12.17
CA LEU A 233 -18.47 -18.35 -11.63
C LEU A 233 -17.96 -19.53 -12.44
N LYS A 234 -18.79 -20.55 -12.66
CA LYS A 234 -18.44 -21.77 -13.40
C LYS A 234 -18.09 -21.46 -14.87
N SER A 235 -18.83 -20.55 -15.50
CA SER A 235 -18.57 -20.10 -16.87
C SER A 235 -17.25 -19.34 -16.98
N ALA A 236 -16.95 -18.42 -16.05
CA ALA A 236 -15.69 -17.71 -16.00
C ALA A 236 -14.51 -18.67 -15.82
N ALA A 237 -14.62 -19.62 -14.89
CA ALA A 237 -13.60 -20.63 -14.65
C ALA A 237 -13.35 -21.54 -15.86
N SER A 238 -14.40 -21.95 -16.59
CA SER A 238 -14.27 -22.76 -17.80
C SER A 238 -13.56 -22.00 -18.93
N LYS A 239 -13.88 -20.73 -19.12
CA LYS A 239 -13.19 -19.86 -20.10
C LYS A 239 -11.72 -19.68 -19.76
N GLU A 240 -11.43 -19.40 -18.49
CA GLU A 240 -10.06 -19.26 -18.02
C GLU A 240 -9.27 -20.55 -18.23
N GLN A 241 -9.84 -21.71 -17.88
CA GLN A 241 -9.15 -23.00 -18.05
C GLN A 241 -8.73 -23.24 -19.52
N GLN A 242 -9.59 -22.88 -20.48
CA GLN A 242 -9.26 -22.99 -21.90
C GLN A 242 -8.11 -22.04 -22.30
N GLN A 243 -8.12 -20.81 -21.78
CA GLN A 243 -7.06 -19.84 -22.05
C GLN A 243 -5.72 -20.28 -21.44
N LEU A 244 -5.72 -20.70 -20.17
CA LEU A 244 -4.51 -21.18 -19.48
C LEU A 244 -3.87 -22.35 -20.24
N LYS A 245 -4.66 -23.28 -20.78
CA LYS A 245 -4.15 -24.38 -21.62
C LYS A 245 -3.35 -23.85 -22.83
N GLY A 246 -3.85 -22.83 -23.52
CA GLY A 246 -3.15 -22.21 -24.64
C GLY A 246 -1.84 -21.53 -24.21
N TRP A 247 -1.90 -20.72 -23.16
CA TRP A 247 -0.74 -19.97 -22.66
C TRP A 247 0.35 -20.87 -22.06
N LEU A 248 -0.01 -21.97 -21.40
CA LEU A 248 0.94 -22.96 -20.91
C LEU A 248 1.63 -23.69 -22.07
N ALA A 249 0.90 -24.07 -23.12
CA ALA A 249 1.49 -24.67 -24.32
C ALA A 249 2.44 -23.71 -25.07
N GLU A 250 2.21 -22.40 -24.99
CA GLU A 250 3.17 -21.39 -25.48
C GLU A 250 4.41 -21.34 -24.57
N ARG A 251 4.22 -21.34 -23.25
CA ARG A 251 5.31 -21.33 -22.26
C ARG A 251 6.24 -22.53 -22.41
N GLU A 252 5.71 -23.73 -22.64
CA GLU A 252 6.51 -24.96 -22.82
C GLU A 252 7.53 -24.86 -23.96
N LYS A 253 7.30 -23.95 -24.92
CA LYS A 253 8.20 -23.69 -26.05
C LYS A 253 9.22 -22.59 -25.77
N ALA A 254 9.06 -21.85 -24.67
CA ALA A 254 9.99 -20.79 -24.30
C ALA A 254 11.35 -21.39 -23.91
N PRO A 255 12.47 -20.70 -24.20
CA PRO A 255 13.81 -21.19 -23.90
C PRO A 255 14.13 -21.01 -22.41
N LEU A 256 13.38 -21.66 -21.53
CA LEU A 256 13.54 -21.59 -20.09
C LEU A 256 14.11 -22.90 -19.53
N ASP A 257 14.96 -22.81 -18.52
CA ASP A 257 15.33 -23.97 -17.71
C ASP A 257 14.18 -24.36 -16.75
N ARG A 258 14.35 -25.45 -16.00
CA ARG A 258 13.33 -25.94 -15.07
C ARG A 258 12.99 -24.95 -13.95
N PHE A 259 13.88 -24.03 -13.63
CA PHE A 259 13.67 -22.97 -12.63
C PHE A 259 13.11 -21.69 -13.25
N GLY A 260 12.86 -21.65 -14.56
CA GLY A 260 12.36 -20.46 -15.25
C GLY A 260 13.45 -19.42 -15.59
N GLY A 261 14.73 -19.80 -15.54
CA GLY A 261 15.85 -18.99 -16.06
C GLY A 261 15.99 -19.11 -17.56
N LEU A 262 16.55 -18.10 -18.22
CA LEU A 262 16.71 -18.07 -19.67
C LEU A 262 17.86 -18.98 -20.11
N SER A 263 17.54 -20.14 -20.69
CA SER A 263 18.52 -21.06 -21.27
C SER A 263 19.30 -20.44 -22.44
N GLN A 264 18.70 -19.45 -23.11
CA GLN A 264 19.33 -18.63 -24.14
C GLN A 264 19.81 -17.32 -23.52
N GLY A 265 21.11 -17.25 -23.24
CA GLY A 265 21.74 -16.10 -22.59
C GLY A 265 23.15 -16.43 -22.12
N PRO A 266 23.76 -15.56 -21.30
CA PRO A 266 25.11 -15.71 -20.79
C PRO A 266 25.13 -16.87 -19.79
N ALA A 267 25.80 -17.96 -20.16
CA ALA A 267 25.91 -19.13 -19.30
C ALA A 267 26.83 -18.84 -18.11
N PHE A 268 26.38 -19.18 -16.91
CA PHE A 268 27.12 -19.07 -15.67
C PHE A 268 27.45 -20.47 -15.13
N LYS A 269 28.35 -20.57 -14.14
CA LYS A 269 28.59 -21.83 -13.43
C LYS A 269 27.30 -22.27 -12.71
N ALA A 270 26.83 -23.48 -13.00
CA ALA A 270 25.78 -24.14 -12.25
C ALA A 270 26.28 -24.51 -10.84
N SER A 271 25.66 -23.97 -9.81
CA SER A 271 26.00 -24.22 -8.39
C SER A 271 25.06 -25.20 -7.71
N GLY A 272 23.93 -25.55 -8.34
CA GLY A 272 22.84 -26.29 -7.68
C GLY A 272 21.93 -25.42 -6.80
N PHE A 273 22.23 -24.13 -6.66
CA PHE A 273 21.44 -23.16 -5.87
C PHE A 273 21.38 -21.81 -6.56
N PHE A 274 20.35 -21.02 -6.24
CA PHE A 274 20.27 -19.63 -6.67
C PHE A 274 21.43 -18.81 -6.12
N ARG A 275 21.94 -17.90 -6.94
CA ARG A 275 23.00 -16.97 -6.55
C ARG A 275 22.96 -15.68 -7.34
N THR A 276 23.77 -14.71 -6.96
CA THR A 276 23.91 -13.45 -7.70
C THR A 276 25.22 -13.44 -8.48
N GLN A 277 25.23 -12.77 -9.63
CA GLN A 277 26.47 -12.48 -10.35
C GLN A 277 26.31 -11.25 -11.25
N LYS A 278 27.33 -10.38 -11.26
CA LYS A 278 27.42 -9.28 -12.21
C LYS A 278 28.15 -9.73 -13.48
N ARG A 279 27.64 -9.36 -14.65
CA ARG A 279 28.28 -9.54 -15.95
C ARG A 279 27.93 -8.37 -16.87
N ASP A 280 28.94 -7.82 -17.54
CA ASP A 280 28.80 -6.72 -18.50
C ASP A 280 28.03 -5.52 -17.94
N GLY A 281 28.34 -5.16 -16.69
CA GLY A 281 27.71 -4.03 -15.98
C GLY A 281 26.32 -4.29 -15.41
N ARG A 282 25.70 -5.46 -15.67
CA ARG A 282 24.38 -5.84 -15.15
C ARG A 282 24.47 -6.93 -14.09
N TRP A 283 23.65 -6.80 -13.05
CA TRP A 283 23.43 -7.83 -12.06
C TRP A 283 22.38 -8.85 -12.54
N PHE A 284 22.60 -10.12 -12.20
CA PHE A 284 21.70 -11.22 -12.47
C PHE A 284 21.47 -12.03 -11.20
N LEU A 285 20.24 -12.51 -11.01
CA LEU A 285 20.07 -13.79 -10.33
C LEU A 285 20.47 -14.90 -11.31
N VAL A 286 21.04 -15.97 -10.79
CA VAL A 286 21.48 -17.13 -11.55
C VAL A 286 20.78 -18.35 -10.98
N THR A 287 20.11 -19.11 -11.84
CA THR A 287 19.43 -20.34 -11.45
C THR A 287 20.43 -21.41 -10.99
N PRO A 288 19.97 -22.43 -10.25
CA PRO A 288 20.78 -23.61 -9.93
C PRO A 288 21.50 -24.24 -11.14
N ASP A 289 20.87 -24.20 -12.31
CA ASP A 289 21.39 -24.75 -13.58
C ASP A 289 22.33 -23.78 -14.31
N GLY A 290 22.59 -22.58 -13.76
CA GLY A 290 23.58 -21.65 -14.30
C GLY A 290 23.04 -20.65 -15.34
N HIS A 291 21.73 -20.41 -15.39
CA HIS A 291 21.13 -19.50 -16.35
C HIS A 291 20.71 -18.16 -15.73
N PRO A 292 20.73 -17.05 -16.49
CA PRO A 292 20.23 -15.76 -16.01
C PRO A 292 18.74 -15.86 -15.66
N PHE A 293 18.40 -15.30 -14.50
CA PHE A 293 17.06 -15.26 -13.95
C PHE A 293 16.69 -13.83 -13.60
N TYR A 294 15.47 -13.43 -13.97
CA TYR A 294 14.85 -12.19 -13.52
C TYR A 294 13.56 -12.56 -12.81
N SER A 295 13.49 -12.23 -11.52
CA SER A 295 12.44 -12.71 -10.63
C SER A 295 11.16 -11.89 -10.84
N LEU A 296 10.19 -12.47 -11.55
CA LEU A 296 8.86 -11.92 -11.74
C LEU A 296 7.92 -12.66 -10.79
N GLY A 297 7.62 -12.01 -9.66
CA GLY A 297 6.91 -12.64 -8.55
C GLY A 297 5.55 -12.05 -8.24
N VAL A 298 4.75 -12.80 -7.48
CA VAL A 298 3.49 -12.36 -6.88
C VAL A 298 3.50 -12.71 -5.39
N ASN A 299 3.24 -11.73 -4.54
CA ASN A 299 3.15 -11.93 -3.09
C ASN A 299 1.75 -12.40 -2.66
N THR A 300 1.68 -12.94 -1.45
CA THR A 300 0.46 -13.31 -0.73
C THR A 300 -0.44 -14.30 -1.49
N LEU A 301 0.17 -15.25 -2.20
CA LEU A 301 -0.53 -16.36 -2.85
C LEU A 301 -1.03 -17.34 -1.78
N ALA A 302 -2.13 -17.01 -1.10
CA ALA A 302 -2.78 -17.90 -0.14
C ALA A 302 -4.31 -17.78 -0.22
N ALA A 303 -4.98 -18.92 -0.09
CA ALA A 303 -6.44 -18.99 -0.19
C ALA A 303 -7.17 -18.45 1.04
N ASP A 304 -6.48 -17.96 2.08
CA ASP A 304 -7.08 -17.44 3.31
C ASP A 304 -6.70 -15.99 3.64
N ASN A 305 -5.99 -15.29 2.74
CA ASN A 305 -5.54 -13.92 3.00
C ASN A 305 -6.66 -12.87 3.04
N ASN A 306 -7.87 -13.23 2.62
CA ASN A 306 -9.01 -12.32 2.44
C ASN A 306 -10.19 -12.60 3.36
N ARG A 307 -9.90 -12.97 4.60
CA ARG A 307 -10.92 -13.03 5.65
C ARG A 307 -11.27 -11.62 6.12
N THR A 308 -12.53 -11.42 6.51
CA THR A 308 -13.03 -10.17 7.08
C THR A 308 -13.85 -10.44 8.32
N TYR A 309 -13.71 -9.61 9.35
CA TYR A 309 -14.55 -9.70 10.55
C TYR A 309 -16.00 -9.39 10.20
N VAL A 310 -16.93 -10.13 10.80
CA VAL A 310 -18.38 -9.91 10.65
C VAL A 310 -19.03 -9.53 11.99
N ALA A 311 -18.44 -9.97 13.10
CA ALA A 311 -18.98 -9.75 14.44
C ALA A 311 -19.24 -8.27 14.74
N GLY A 312 -20.48 -7.95 15.09
CA GLY A 312 -20.92 -6.58 15.42
C GLY A 312 -21.17 -5.67 14.20
N ARG A 313 -20.88 -6.15 12.98
CA ARG A 313 -21.14 -5.44 11.73
C ARG A 313 -21.85 -6.29 10.68
N GLU A 314 -22.62 -7.29 11.13
CA GLU A 314 -23.38 -8.21 10.28
C GLU A 314 -24.35 -7.46 9.34
N TRP A 315 -24.87 -6.32 9.79
CA TRP A 315 -25.73 -5.42 9.01
C TRP A 315 -25.06 -4.81 7.77
N MET A 316 -23.73 -4.86 7.67
CA MET A 316 -22.98 -4.48 6.46
C MET A 316 -23.03 -5.56 5.38
N PHE A 317 -23.55 -6.76 5.67
CA PHE A 317 -23.59 -7.88 4.74
C PHE A 317 -25.06 -8.19 4.40
N SER A 318 -25.40 -8.21 3.11
CA SER A 318 -26.77 -8.52 2.69
C SER A 318 -27.09 -10.01 2.76
N ASP A 319 -26.06 -10.85 2.70
CA ASP A 319 -26.17 -12.30 2.73
C ASP A 319 -24.94 -12.92 3.38
N LEU A 320 -25.17 -13.63 4.48
CA LEU A 320 -24.19 -14.35 5.27
C LEU A 320 -24.77 -15.75 5.56
N PRO A 321 -24.01 -16.85 5.38
CA PRO A 321 -24.57 -18.17 5.59
C PRO A 321 -25.06 -18.35 7.02
N LYS A 322 -26.22 -19.00 7.16
CA LYS A 322 -26.79 -19.39 8.45
C LYS A 322 -26.13 -20.67 8.95
N ASP A 323 -26.20 -20.88 10.26
CA ASP A 323 -25.68 -22.12 10.85
C ASP A 323 -26.37 -23.35 10.24
N GLY A 324 -25.58 -24.36 9.87
CA GLY A 324 -26.04 -25.56 9.18
C GLY A 324 -26.08 -25.46 7.64
N GLU A 325 -25.93 -24.27 7.05
CA GLU A 325 -25.80 -24.14 5.59
C GLU A 325 -24.41 -24.60 5.12
N PRO A 326 -24.27 -25.15 3.90
CA PRO A 326 -23.00 -25.71 3.42
C PRO A 326 -21.79 -24.77 3.46
N LEU A 327 -22.01 -23.46 3.31
CA LEU A 327 -20.95 -22.45 3.30
C LEU A 327 -20.62 -21.90 4.70
N ALA A 328 -21.38 -22.25 5.74
CA ALA A 328 -21.09 -21.84 7.12
C ALA A 328 -19.76 -22.40 7.66
N VAL A 329 -19.17 -23.40 6.98
CA VAL A 329 -17.84 -23.93 7.30
C VAL A 329 -16.70 -22.90 7.15
N TYR A 330 -16.95 -21.79 6.45
CA TYR A 330 -15.97 -20.73 6.20
C TYR A 330 -15.99 -19.58 7.22
N TYR A 331 -16.74 -19.74 8.31
CA TYR A 331 -16.55 -18.89 9.48
C TYR A 331 -15.35 -19.35 10.31
N GLY A 332 -14.77 -18.41 11.04
CA GLY A 332 -13.91 -18.70 12.19
C GLY A 332 -13.85 -17.51 13.13
N ASP A 333 -12.95 -17.56 14.10
CA ASP A 333 -12.78 -16.52 15.11
C ASP A 333 -11.30 -16.08 15.19
N GLY A 334 -11.05 -14.86 15.66
CA GLY A 334 -9.71 -14.35 15.82
C GLY A 334 -9.67 -13.00 16.55
N ASP A 335 -8.47 -12.55 16.88
CA ASP A 335 -8.22 -11.26 17.53
C ASP A 335 -6.97 -10.62 16.93
N ASN A 336 -7.13 -9.43 16.34
CA ASN A 336 -6.07 -8.65 15.72
C ASN A 336 -5.82 -7.32 16.47
N ARG A 337 -6.18 -7.25 17.75
CA ARG A 337 -5.80 -6.15 18.66
C ARG A 337 -4.38 -6.38 19.15
N GLY A 338 -3.41 -5.90 18.38
CA GLY A 338 -1.99 -6.03 18.65
C GLY A 338 -1.38 -4.83 19.38
N GLY A 339 -2.06 -3.68 19.38
CA GLY A 339 -1.53 -2.44 19.95
C GLY A 339 -0.50 -1.72 19.07
N ASN A 340 -0.34 -2.18 17.81
CA ASN A 340 0.56 -1.59 16.84
C ASN A 340 -0.09 -0.38 16.15
N GLY A 341 0.66 0.31 15.29
CA GLY A 341 0.07 1.39 14.48
C GLY A 341 -1.05 0.90 13.56
N ALA A 342 -0.90 -0.30 12.99
CA ALA A 342 -1.82 -0.88 12.01
C ALA A 342 -3.26 -1.14 12.51
N ASP A 343 -3.45 -1.35 13.82
CA ASP A 343 -4.78 -1.56 14.43
C ASP A 343 -5.29 -0.37 15.25
N ARG A 344 -4.51 0.73 15.33
CA ARG A 344 -4.87 1.92 16.10
C ARG A 344 -6.10 2.61 15.52
N GLY A 345 -7.10 2.84 16.38
CA GLY A 345 -8.36 3.48 15.98
C GLY A 345 -9.26 2.61 15.10
N ARG A 346 -8.91 1.33 14.89
CA ARG A 346 -9.68 0.42 14.07
C ARG A 346 -10.76 -0.29 14.89
N GLY A 347 -12.01 -0.20 14.44
CA GLY A 347 -13.11 -1.00 14.96
C GLY A 347 -13.18 -2.39 14.31
N TYR A 348 -13.99 -3.29 14.87
CA TYR A 348 -14.27 -4.62 14.30
C TYR A 348 -13.00 -5.46 13.99
N ASN A 349 -12.02 -5.43 14.89
CA ASN A 349 -10.73 -6.11 14.76
C ASN A 349 -10.61 -7.38 15.64
N SER A 350 -11.72 -7.94 16.09
CA SER A 350 -11.77 -9.20 16.85
C SER A 350 -13.16 -9.85 16.75
N GLY A 351 -13.25 -11.16 16.97
CA GLY A 351 -14.48 -11.95 16.94
C GLY A 351 -14.63 -12.82 15.70
N ARG A 352 -15.89 -13.14 15.35
CA ARG A 352 -16.22 -13.99 14.20
C ARG A 352 -15.84 -13.28 12.89
N TRP A 353 -15.15 -13.99 12.01
CA TRP A 353 -14.81 -13.58 10.64
C TRP A 353 -15.36 -14.59 9.63
N TYR A 354 -15.45 -14.17 8.36
CA TYR A 354 -15.88 -15.04 7.25
C TYR A 354 -14.91 -14.97 6.06
N ASP A 355 -14.73 -16.11 5.38
CA ASP A 355 -13.86 -16.29 4.20
C ASP A 355 -14.68 -16.42 2.91
N PHE A 356 -15.00 -15.27 2.30
CA PHE A 356 -15.76 -15.24 1.04
C PHE A 356 -15.01 -15.91 -0.13
N TYR A 357 -13.68 -15.81 -0.16
CA TYR A 357 -12.88 -16.37 -1.25
C TYR A 357 -12.98 -17.90 -1.28
N ARG A 358 -12.79 -18.58 -0.15
CA ARG A 358 -12.95 -20.05 -0.10
C ARG A 358 -14.40 -20.48 -0.33
N ALA A 359 -15.37 -19.70 0.14
CA ALA A 359 -16.78 -19.94 -0.19
C ALA A 359 -17.03 -19.89 -1.70
N ASN A 360 -16.45 -18.90 -2.39
CA ASN A 360 -16.54 -18.79 -3.85
C ASN A 360 -15.81 -19.93 -4.57
N LEU A 361 -14.65 -20.37 -4.09
CA LEU A 361 -13.99 -21.56 -4.63
C LEU A 361 -14.87 -22.81 -4.52
N GLN A 362 -15.59 -22.99 -3.41
CA GLN A 362 -16.56 -24.09 -3.29
C GLN A 362 -17.75 -23.93 -4.23
N ARG A 363 -18.30 -22.72 -4.41
CA ARG A 363 -19.39 -22.47 -5.39
C ARG A 363 -18.97 -22.83 -6.82
N THR A 364 -17.73 -22.48 -7.18
CA THR A 364 -17.21 -22.70 -8.53
C THR A 364 -16.84 -24.16 -8.78
N TYR A 365 -16.18 -24.82 -7.81
CA TYR A 365 -15.49 -26.09 -8.04
C TYR A 365 -15.97 -27.24 -7.16
N GLY A 366 -16.85 -26.99 -6.19
CA GLY A 366 -17.46 -28.02 -5.37
C GLY A 366 -18.23 -29.01 -6.24
N ALA A 367 -17.86 -30.29 -6.17
CA ALA A 367 -18.60 -31.33 -6.85
C ALA A 367 -20.00 -31.47 -6.20
N PRO A 368 -21.08 -31.60 -6.98
CA PRO A 368 -22.32 -32.07 -6.39
C PRO A 368 -22.06 -33.45 -5.80
N CYS A 369 -22.61 -33.73 -4.62
CA CYS A 369 -22.58 -35.09 -4.11
C CYS A 369 -23.17 -36.03 -5.16
N ALA A 370 -22.43 -37.05 -5.55
CA ALA A 370 -23.06 -38.20 -6.17
C ALA A 370 -24.02 -38.76 -5.13
N ALA A 371 -25.34 -38.63 -5.35
CA ALA A 371 -26.29 -39.44 -4.61
C ALA A 371 -25.83 -40.88 -4.79
N ALA A 372 -25.41 -41.52 -3.71
CA ALA A 372 -25.02 -42.93 -3.74
C ALA A 372 -26.12 -43.68 -4.48
N GLY A 373 -25.72 -44.43 -5.51
CA GLY A 373 -26.64 -45.06 -6.46
C GLY A 373 -27.83 -45.67 -5.74
N ALA A 374 -29.02 -45.33 -6.20
CA ALA A 374 -30.28 -45.83 -5.68
C ALA A 374 -30.30 -47.37 -5.77
N ALA A 375 -29.90 -48.02 -4.68
CA ALA A 375 -30.34 -49.34 -4.30
C ALA A 375 -31.03 -49.20 -2.95
N VAL A 376 -32.36 -49.06 -3.04
CA VAL A 376 -33.41 -49.20 -2.03
C VAL A 376 -32.92 -49.49 -0.59
N ALA A 377 -32.81 -48.44 0.23
CA ALA A 377 -32.97 -48.51 1.67
C ALA A 377 -33.76 -47.27 2.13
N ALA A 378 -34.57 -47.44 3.18
CA ALA A 378 -35.72 -46.59 3.56
C ALA A 378 -35.46 -45.05 3.62
N PRO A 379 -36.50 -44.21 3.41
CA PRO A 379 -36.37 -42.76 3.22
C PRO A 379 -35.81 -41.95 4.40
N ASP A 380 -35.68 -42.54 5.59
CA ASP A 380 -35.37 -41.81 6.83
C ASP A 380 -33.90 -41.92 7.30
N GLN A 381 -32.99 -42.49 6.50
CA GLN A 381 -31.57 -42.64 6.89
C GLN A 381 -30.55 -42.37 5.78
N ALA A 382 -30.89 -41.58 4.76
CA ALA A 382 -29.86 -41.05 3.87
C ALA A 382 -29.06 -39.98 4.64
N ALA A 383 -27.92 -40.37 5.23
CA ALA A 383 -26.96 -39.41 5.75
C ALA A 383 -26.63 -38.40 4.63
N PRO A 384 -26.85 -37.08 4.85
CA PRO A 384 -26.41 -36.09 3.88
C PRO A 384 -24.90 -36.26 3.70
N CYS A 385 -24.48 -36.52 2.48
CA CYS A 385 -23.07 -36.41 2.11
C CYS A 385 -22.54 -35.03 2.57
N ALA A 386 -21.34 -35.00 3.17
CA ALA A 386 -20.70 -33.73 3.46
C ALA A 386 -20.54 -32.96 2.13
N ALA A 387 -21.03 -31.71 2.08
CA ALA A 387 -20.76 -30.83 0.95
C ALA A 387 -19.23 -30.71 0.79
N PRO A 388 -18.68 -30.85 -0.43
CA PRO A 388 -17.23 -30.78 -0.58
C PRO A 388 -16.75 -29.39 -0.20
N GLY A 389 -15.87 -29.32 0.80
CA GLY A 389 -15.20 -28.10 1.20
C GLY A 389 -14.13 -27.66 0.20
N PHE A 390 -13.29 -26.71 0.61
CA PHE A 390 -12.17 -26.20 -0.16
C PHE A 390 -11.20 -27.31 -0.62
N ASP A 391 -11.07 -27.49 -1.95
CA ASP A 391 -10.08 -28.38 -2.56
C ASP A 391 -8.73 -27.66 -2.70
N GLN A 392 -7.89 -27.83 -1.67
CA GLN A 392 -6.56 -27.23 -1.63
C GLN A 392 -5.66 -27.70 -2.78
N LYS A 393 -5.71 -28.99 -3.16
CA LYS A 393 -4.84 -29.53 -4.22
C LYS A 393 -5.17 -28.92 -5.56
N ARG A 394 -6.45 -28.78 -5.89
CA ARG A 394 -6.92 -28.10 -7.09
C ARG A 394 -6.47 -26.63 -7.08
N TRP A 395 -6.70 -25.91 -5.98
CA TRP A 395 -6.34 -24.50 -5.88
C TRP A 395 -4.83 -24.27 -6.07
N LEU A 396 -3.99 -25.12 -5.48
CA LEU A 396 -2.53 -25.07 -5.65
C LEU A 396 -2.12 -25.25 -7.11
N GLY A 397 -2.64 -26.30 -7.76
CA GLY A 397 -2.36 -26.58 -9.17
C GLY A 397 -2.79 -25.42 -10.08
N HIS A 398 -4.03 -24.94 -9.90
CA HIS A 398 -4.61 -23.84 -10.69
C HIS A 398 -3.86 -22.52 -10.50
N THR A 399 -3.43 -22.22 -9.27
CA THR A 399 -2.65 -21.01 -8.97
C THR A 399 -1.29 -21.07 -9.65
N LEU A 400 -0.59 -22.21 -9.61
CA LEU A 400 0.68 -22.38 -10.33
C LEU A 400 0.51 -22.30 -11.85
N ASP A 401 -0.58 -22.87 -12.38
CA ASP A 401 -0.94 -22.77 -13.80
C ASP A 401 -1.15 -21.31 -14.22
N ARG A 402 -1.91 -20.53 -13.43
CA ARG A 402 -2.10 -19.09 -13.62
C ARG A 402 -0.76 -18.36 -13.67
N LEU A 403 0.06 -18.47 -12.64
CA LEU A 403 1.34 -17.76 -12.56
C LEU A 403 2.22 -18.03 -13.77
N GLN A 404 2.41 -19.31 -14.12
CA GLN A 404 3.23 -19.70 -15.26
C GLN A 404 2.63 -19.20 -16.59
N ALA A 405 1.32 -19.33 -16.79
CA ALA A 405 0.63 -18.87 -17.99
C ALA A 405 0.69 -17.34 -18.16
N TRP A 406 0.63 -16.60 -17.04
CA TRP A 406 0.74 -15.14 -16.98
C TRP A 406 2.19 -14.65 -17.03
N GLY A 407 3.16 -15.54 -17.29
CA GLY A 407 4.57 -15.19 -17.46
C GLY A 407 5.33 -14.91 -16.17
N PHE A 408 4.72 -15.11 -15.00
CA PHE A 408 5.45 -15.10 -13.73
C PHE A 408 6.34 -16.34 -13.61
N ASN A 409 7.43 -16.21 -12.88
CA ASN A 409 8.40 -17.30 -12.63
C ASN A 409 8.80 -17.42 -11.15
N THR A 410 8.22 -16.63 -10.25
CA THR A 410 8.52 -16.69 -8.81
C THR A 410 7.24 -16.68 -7.96
N ILE A 411 7.18 -17.52 -6.94
CA ILE A 411 6.23 -17.41 -5.83
C ILE A 411 6.83 -16.42 -4.83
N GLY A 412 6.19 -15.27 -4.68
CA GLY A 412 6.65 -14.19 -3.81
C GLY A 412 6.38 -14.46 -2.33
N ASN A 413 6.65 -13.45 -1.51
CA ASN A 413 6.60 -13.54 -0.05
C ASN A 413 5.18 -13.80 0.48
N TRP A 414 5.08 -14.37 1.69
CA TRP A 414 3.81 -14.69 2.38
C TRP A 414 2.83 -15.56 1.59
N SER A 415 3.36 -16.40 0.71
CA SER A 415 2.59 -17.37 -0.06
C SER A 415 2.38 -18.66 0.73
N ALA A 416 1.33 -19.41 0.40
CA ALA A 416 1.03 -20.70 1.03
C ALA A 416 2.23 -21.66 0.86
N PRO A 417 2.77 -22.26 1.95
CA PRO A 417 3.97 -23.09 1.90
C PRO A 417 3.92 -24.23 0.87
N ALA A 418 2.72 -24.81 0.66
CA ALA A 418 2.50 -25.88 -0.29
C ALA A 418 2.76 -25.49 -1.76
N LEU A 419 2.77 -24.21 -2.11
CA LEU A 419 3.14 -23.75 -3.45
C LEU A 419 4.64 -23.94 -3.72
N GLY A 420 5.49 -23.60 -2.75
CA GLY A 420 6.95 -23.77 -2.85
C GLY A 420 7.35 -25.24 -2.90
N LEU A 421 6.68 -26.07 -2.09
CA LEU A 421 6.90 -27.52 -2.03
C LEU A 421 6.46 -28.27 -3.30
N ALA A 422 5.77 -27.62 -4.24
CA ALA A 422 5.31 -28.25 -5.46
C ALA A 422 6.43 -28.49 -6.50
N ALA A 423 7.64 -27.93 -6.30
CA ALA A 423 8.79 -28.05 -7.21
C ALA A 423 8.44 -27.70 -8.68
N ARG A 424 7.61 -26.67 -8.86
CA ARG A 424 7.17 -26.16 -10.17
C ARG A 424 7.65 -24.75 -10.48
N MET A 425 7.88 -23.95 -9.44
CA MET A 425 8.32 -22.56 -9.52
C MET A 425 9.25 -22.25 -8.35
N PRO A 426 10.31 -21.46 -8.58
CA PRO A 426 11.10 -20.90 -7.50
C PRO A 426 10.27 -20.05 -6.55
N TYR A 427 10.72 -19.94 -5.30
CA TYR A 427 9.99 -19.20 -4.28
C TYR A 427 10.91 -18.46 -3.31
N THR A 428 10.34 -17.55 -2.53
CA THR A 428 11.03 -16.79 -1.46
C THR A 428 10.31 -16.97 -0.13
N LEU A 429 11.04 -16.91 0.99
CA LEU A 429 10.46 -17.01 2.33
C LEU A 429 10.80 -15.77 3.19
N PRO A 430 9.92 -15.38 4.13
CA PRO A 430 10.26 -14.38 5.13
C PRO A 430 10.95 -15.03 6.35
N LEU A 431 11.90 -14.32 6.94
CA LEU A 431 12.30 -14.52 8.33
C LEU A 431 11.48 -13.55 9.18
N SER A 432 10.38 -14.03 9.75
CA SER A 432 9.61 -13.25 10.72
C SER A 432 10.26 -13.37 12.09
N ILE A 433 11.07 -12.39 12.46
CA ILE A 433 11.79 -12.37 13.72
C ILE A 433 10.85 -11.76 14.76
N VAL A 434 10.30 -12.61 15.61
CA VAL A 434 9.38 -12.22 16.69
C VAL A 434 9.87 -12.82 18.00
N GLY A 435 9.92 -12.00 19.04
CA GLY A 435 10.35 -12.41 20.37
C GLY A 435 10.13 -11.33 21.40
N ASP A 436 10.38 -11.68 22.65
CA ASP A 436 10.35 -10.75 23.79
C ASP A 436 11.73 -10.08 23.94
N TYR A 437 12.08 -9.22 22.99
CA TYR A 437 13.26 -8.36 23.02
C TYR A 437 12.85 -6.89 23.21
N ALA A 438 13.76 -6.05 23.68
CA ALA A 438 13.52 -4.61 23.69
C ALA A 438 13.30 -4.08 22.27
N SER A 439 12.46 -3.05 22.13
CA SER A 439 12.24 -2.36 20.85
C SER A 439 12.33 -0.85 21.02
N ILE A 440 12.64 -0.16 19.93
CA ILE A 440 12.83 1.29 19.87
C ILE A 440 11.74 1.88 18.99
N SER A 441 11.00 2.85 19.53
CA SER A 441 10.04 3.64 18.76
C SER A 441 10.77 4.66 17.89
N THR A 442 10.34 4.78 16.64
CA THR A 442 10.75 5.89 15.74
C THR A 442 9.62 6.88 15.49
N GLY A 443 8.47 6.69 16.16
CA GLY A 443 7.22 7.40 15.85
C GLY A 443 6.49 6.86 14.60
N SER A 444 7.09 5.91 13.87
CA SER A 444 6.50 5.24 12.70
C SER A 444 6.34 3.73 12.93
N ASP A 445 5.91 3.34 14.13
CA ASP A 445 5.84 1.93 14.57
C ASP A 445 4.57 1.22 14.04
N TRP A 446 4.36 1.29 12.73
CA TRP A 446 3.15 0.75 12.08
C TRP A 446 2.99 -0.75 12.30
N TRP A 447 4.07 -1.51 12.10
CA TRP A 447 4.15 -2.96 12.33
C TRP A 447 4.74 -3.34 13.71
N GLY A 448 5.05 -2.34 14.54
CA GLY A 448 5.78 -2.49 15.80
C GLY A 448 7.06 -1.64 15.82
N GLY A 449 7.67 -1.51 17.00
CA GLY A 449 8.94 -0.80 17.16
C GLY A 449 10.12 -1.55 16.54
N MET A 450 11.22 -0.84 16.26
CA MET A 450 12.45 -1.42 15.75
C MET A 450 13.05 -2.41 16.77
N PRO A 451 13.30 -3.69 16.43
CA PRO A 451 13.96 -4.64 17.33
C PRO A 451 15.32 -4.13 17.78
N ASP A 452 15.64 -4.23 19.07
CA ASP A 452 16.98 -3.90 19.61
C ASP A 452 17.96 -5.04 19.29
N PRO A 453 18.91 -4.86 18.35
CA PRO A 453 19.83 -5.91 17.96
C PRO A 453 20.93 -6.16 18.99
N PHE A 454 21.08 -5.29 19.99
CA PHE A 454 22.02 -5.46 21.09
C PHE A 454 21.42 -6.28 22.25
N ASP A 455 20.10 -6.53 22.22
CA ASP A 455 19.44 -7.44 23.15
C ASP A 455 19.78 -8.90 22.79
N PRO A 456 20.40 -9.69 23.68
CA PRO A 456 20.67 -11.10 23.41
C PRO A 456 19.41 -11.90 23.04
N ARG A 457 18.23 -11.46 23.51
CA ARG A 457 16.94 -12.08 23.17
C ARG A 457 16.58 -11.90 21.69
N PHE A 458 17.04 -10.82 21.04
CA PHE A 458 16.89 -10.66 19.59
C PHE A 458 17.71 -11.70 18.83
N ALA A 459 18.96 -11.95 19.25
CA ALA A 459 19.79 -12.99 18.63
C ALA A 459 19.16 -14.39 18.78
N MET A 460 18.60 -14.70 19.95
CA MET A 460 17.87 -15.95 20.18
C MET A 460 16.61 -16.06 19.32
N ALA A 461 15.84 -14.96 19.19
CA ALA A 461 14.66 -14.91 18.34
C ALA A 461 15.03 -15.10 16.86
N THR A 462 16.14 -14.49 16.43
CA THR A 462 16.68 -14.62 15.08
C THR A 462 17.08 -16.06 14.79
N GLU A 463 17.88 -16.69 15.66
CA GLU A 463 18.28 -18.09 15.51
C GLU A 463 17.07 -19.01 15.42
N ARG A 464 16.07 -18.80 16.28
CA ARG A 464 14.82 -19.58 16.25
C ARG A 464 14.08 -19.40 14.94
N ALA A 465 13.89 -18.17 14.48
CA ALA A 465 13.17 -17.87 13.23
C ALA A 465 13.89 -18.52 12.03
N VAL A 466 15.22 -18.38 11.95
CA VAL A 466 16.04 -18.98 10.91
C VAL A 466 16.01 -20.51 10.97
N ALA A 467 16.16 -21.11 12.16
CA ALA A 467 16.15 -22.56 12.32
C ALA A 467 14.80 -23.17 11.90
N ILE A 468 13.68 -22.50 12.20
CA ILE A 468 12.34 -22.92 11.77
C ILE A 468 12.21 -22.79 10.25
N ALA A 469 12.58 -21.63 9.70
CA ALA A 469 12.46 -21.37 8.27
C ALA A 469 13.38 -22.27 7.43
N ALA A 470 14.54 -22.66 7.95
CA ALA A 470 15.52 -23.49 7.23
C ALA A 470 15.30 -25.00 7.37
N ARG A 471 14.55 -25.47 8.38
CA ARG A 471 14.48 -26.89 8.78
C ARG A 471 14.24 -27.85 7.61
N ASP A 472 13.30 -27.52 6.74
CA ASP A 472 12.91 -28.35 5.59
C ASP A 472 13.32 -27.74 4.24
N HIS A 473 14.14 -26.68 4.26
CA HIS A 473 14.50 -25.88 3.09
C HIS A 473 16.00 -25.64 2.91
N ARG A 474 16.83 -26.11 3.86
CA ARG A 474 18.29 -25.91 3.89
C ARG A 474 19.02 -26.24 2.59
N ASP A 475 18.56 -27.27 1.88
CA ASP A 475 19.16 -27.75 0.63
C ASP A 475 18.14 -27.77 -0.52
N ASP A 476 17.05 -27.00 -0.40
CA ASP A 476 16.04 -26.89 -1.46
C ASP A 476 16.55 -25.98 -2.59
N PRO A 477 16.77 -26.49 -3.83
CA PRO A 477 17.26 -25.69 -4.94
C PRO A 477 16.20 -24.73 -5.52
N TRP A 478 14.91 -24.90 -5.19
CA TRP A 478 13.83 -24.02 -5.64
C TRP A 478 13.71 -22.75 -4.81
N LEU A 479 14.21 -22.76 -3.58
CA LEU A 479 14.22 -21.58 -2.73
C LEU A 479 15.30 -20.60 -3.22
N ILE A 480 14.86 -19.39 -3.62
CA ILE A 480 15.76 -18.31 -4.02
C ILE A 480 16.51 -17.78 -2.79
N GLY A 481 15.81 -17.60 -1.68
CA GLY A 481 16.38 -17.08 -0.45
C GLY A 481 15.35 -16.56 0.54
N TYR A 482 15.85 -15.91 1.59
CA TYR A 482 15.08 -15.45 2.73
C TYR A 482 15.11 -13.92 2.86
N PHE A 483 13.96 -13.28 3.08
CA PHE A 483 13.89 -11.86 3.46
C PHE A 483 14.10 -11.68 4.97
N ALA A 484 14.80 -10.62 5.37
CA ALA A 484 14.92 -10.21 6.76
C ALA A 484 13.74 -9.31 7.14
N ASP A 485 12.76 -9.84 7.87
CA ASP A 485 11.53 -9.13 8.25
C ASP A 485 10.84 -8.43 7.06
N ASN A 486 10.11 -7.34 7.34
CA ASN A 486 9.44 -6.50 6.36
C ASN A 486 9.19 -5.10 6.94
N GLU A 487 9.53 -4.04 6.20
CA GLU A 487 9.14 -2.65 6.50
C GLU A 487 9.41 -2.19 7.94
N LEU A 488 10.55 -2.60 8.51
CA LEU A 488 10.97 -2.09 9.82
C LEU A 488 11.16 -0.56 9.77
N ALA A 489 10.82 0.11 10.87
CA ALA A 489 10.79 1.57 10.94
C ALA A 489 12.19 2.17 11.16
N TRP A 490 13.03 2.17 10.12
CA TRP A 490 14.42 2.69 10.18
C TRP A 490 14.51 4.21 10.35
N ALA A 491 13.44 4.94 10.03
CA ALA A 491 13.29 6.38 10.21
C ALA A 491 11.86 6.72 10.65
N GLY A 492 11.68 7.93 11.17
CA GLY A 492 10.38 8.47 11.59
C GLY A 492 9.56 9.06 10.44
N PRO A 493 8.33 9.50 10.71
CA PRO A 493 7.44 10.02 9.69
C PRO A 493 7.84 11.45 9.27
N GLY A 494 8.33 11.62 8.04
CA GLY A 494 8.63 12.93 7.46
C GLY A 494 10.03 13.02 6.84
N SER A 495 10.41 14.24 6.45
CA SER A 495 11.68 14.52 5.77
C SER A 495 12.63 15.43 6.57
N ASP A 496 12.28 15.78 7.81
CA ASP A 496 13.12 16.61 8.68
C ASP A 496 14.23 15.80 9.38
N ALA A 497 15.17 16.50 10.02
CA ALA A 497 16.28 15.86 10.72
C ALA A 497 15.82 14.93 11.86
N LYS A 498 14.73 15.28 12.54
CA LYS A 498 14.17 14.47 13.63
C LYS A 498 13.65 13.13 13.10
N SER A 499 12.99 13.15 11.94
CA SER A 499 12.47 11.97 11.24
C SER A 499 13.61 11.11 10.71
N ARG A 500 14.61 11.72 10.06
CA ARG A 500 15.81 11.02 9.56
C ARG A 500 16.57 10.27 10.66
N PHE A 501 16.73 10.89 11.82
CA PHE A 501 17.48 10.34 12.96
C PHE A 501 16.58 9.82 14.08
N ALA A 502 15.31 9.51 13.78
CA ALA A 502 14.33 9.10 14.77
C ALA A 502 14.75 7.86 15.57
N LEU A 503 15.47 6.92 14.96
CA LEU A 503 16.02 5.75 15.66
C LEU A 503 17.04 6.16 16.72
N ALA A 504 17.99 7.05 16.38
CA ALA A 504 18.99 7.54 17.33
C ALA A 504 18.34 8.38 18.44
N TYR A 505 17.42 9.28 18.07
CA TYR A 505 16.67 10.10 19.02
C TYR A 505 15.80 9.25 19.96
N GLY A 506 15.06 8.30 19.39
CA GLY A 506 14.24 7.34 20.11
C GLY A 506 15.07 6.53 21.10
N THR A 507 16.23 6.02 20.68
CA THR A 507 17.16 5.32 21.59
C THR A 507 17.64 6.23 22.72
N LEU A 508 18.04 7.48 22.44
CA LEU A 508 18.53 8.39 23.48
C LEU A 508 17.46 8.83 24.49
N ARG A 509 16.18 8.61 24.22
CA ARG A 509 15.11 8.85 25.22
C ARG A 509 14.87 7.68 26.17
N LEU A 510 15.44 6.51 25.90
CA LEU A 510 15.24 5.31 26.71
C LEU A 510 16.15 5.27 27.93
N THR A 511 15.82 4.41 28.89
CA THR A 511 16.67 4.12 30.06
C THR A 511 17.81 3.17 29.69
N THR A 512 18.81 3.08 30.58
CA THR A 512 19.93 2.14 30.44
C THR A 512 19.56 0.68 30.61
N ASP A 513 18.30 0.33 30.91
CA ASP A 513 17.81 -1.05 30.84
C ASP A 513 17.79 -1.56 29.39
N VAL A 514 17.64 -0.66 28.42
CA VAL A 514 17.63 -0.96 26.99
C VAL A 514 19.07 -1.16 26.48
N PRO A 515 19.43 -2.32 25.92
CA PRO A 515 20.76 -2.58 25.38
C PRO A 515 21.26 -1.56 24.34
N ALA A 516 20.41 -1.12 23.41
CA ALA A 516 20.73 -0.10 22.41
C ALA A 516 21.12 1.23 23.05
N LYS A 517 20.45 1.63 24.15
CA LYS A 517 20.81 2.83 24.92
C LYS A 517 22.25 2.70 25.45
N ARG A 518 22.58 1.57 26.07
CA ARG A 518 23.94 1.32 26.60
C ARG A 518 24.98 1.33 25.48
N ALA A 519 24.67 0.73 24.32
CA ALA A 519 25.56 0.74 23.16
C ALA A 519 25.83 2.18 22.66
N PHE A 520 24.79 3.01 22.59
CA PHE A 520 24.94 4.41 22.17
C PHE A 520 25.75 5.23 23.18
N LEU A 521 25.46 5.10 24.48
CA LEU A 521 26.24 5.80 25.51
C LEU A 521 27.70 5.36 25.51
N LYS A 522 27.98 4.07 25.29
CA LYS A 522 29.34 3.56 25.15
C LYS A 522 30.05 4.21 23.96
N GLN A 523 29.41 4.31 22.80
CA GLN A 523 29.95 5.00 21.63
C GLN A 523 30.38 6.45 21.97
N LEU A 524 29.49 7.21 22.63
CA LEU A 524 29.77 8.61 22.98
C LEU A 524 30.90 8.71 24.02
N ARG A 525 30.92 7.84 25.02
CA ARG A 525 31.97 7.78 26.06
C ARG A 525 33.33 7.45 25.46
N ASP A 526 33.39 6.48 24.56
CA ASP A 526 34.63 6.08 23.90
C ASP A 526 35.21 7.21 23.04
N LYS A 527 34.34 7.98 22.35
CA LYS A 527 34.74 9.09 21.48
C LYS A 527 35.18 10.33 22.26
N TYR A 528 34.39 10.78 23.24
CA TYR A 528 34.61 12.08 23.90
C TYR A 528 35.33 12.00 25.24
N ARG A 529 35.53 10.80 25.79
CA ARG A 529 36.18 10.50 27.09
C ARG A 529 35.44 11.03 28.33
N ASN A 530 34.97 12.27 28.33
CA ASN A 530 34.23 12.90 29.42
C ASN A 530 33.08 13.80 28.90
N GLN A 531 32.19 14.19 29.81
CA GLN A 531 30.97 14.94 29.49
C GLN A 531 31.27 16.33 28.91
N GLN A 532 32.37 16.96 29.31
CA GLN A 532 32.79 18.26 28.77
C GLN A 532 33.15 18.17 27.29
N GLY A 533 33.76 17.05 26.87
CA GLY A 533 34.05 16.77 25.46
C GLY A 533 32.76 16.71 24.63
N LEU A 534 31.74 16.00 25.13
CA LEU A 534 30.44 15.90 24.47
C LEU A 534 29.70 17.25 24.48
N SER A 535 29.64 17.94 25.61
CA SER A 535 29.06 19.28 25.75
C SER A 535 29.60 20.24 24.69
N LYS A 536 30.93 20.25 24.50
CA LYS A 536 31.59 21.06 23.47
C LYS A 536 31.23 20.62 22.05
N ALA A 537 31.23 19.32 21.78
CA ALA A 537 30.95 18.79 20.44
C ALA A 537 29.50 19.03 20.00
N TRP A 538 28.56 18.88 20.92
CA TRP A 538 27.11 18.99 20.66
C TRP A 538 26.52 20.36 20.98
N GLY A 539 27.28 21.26 21.60
CA GLY A 539 26.77 22.59 21.96
C GLY A 539 25.72 22.56 23.07
N ILE A 540 25.80 21.59 23.97
CA ILE A 540 24.86 21.41 25.09
C ILE A 540 25.57 21.62 26.43
N ASP A 541 24.81 21.92 27.48
CA ASP A 541 25.31 21.89 28.85
C ASP A 541 24.99 20.53 29.50
N LEU A 542 25.95 19.60 29.41
CA LEU A 542 25.88 18.30 30.08
C LEU A 542 26.80 18.30 31.31
N PRO A 543 26.27 18.56 32.53
CA PRO A 543 27.09 18.63 33.74
C PRO A 543 27.65 17.25 34.16
N ALA A 544 26.93 16.16 33.85
CA ALA A 544 27.30 14.80 34.20
C ALA A 544 26.78 13.79 33.16
N TRP A 545 27.47 12.65 32.99
CA TRP A 545 27.09 11.62 31.99
C TRP A 545 25.76 10.95 32.33
N GLU A 546 25.44 10.87 33.61
CA GLU A 546 24.27 10.23 34.20
C GLU A 546 22.97 10.86 33.69
N LEU A 547 22.98 12.14 33.30
CA LEU A 547 21.82 12.79 32.68
C LEU A 547 21.47 12.23 31.31
N LEU A 548 22.44 11.65 30.59
CA LEU A 548 22.14 10.91 29.38
C LEU A 548 21.52 9.54 29.69
N GLU A 549 21.57 9.04 30.93
CA GLU A 549 20.97 7.76 31.30
C GLU A 549 19.48 7.90 31.64
N ASP A 550 19.04 9.12 31.95
CA ASP A 550 17.68 9.43 32.35
C ASP A 550 16.66 9.21 31.22
N PRO A 551 15.48 8.66 31.53
CA PRO A 551 14.39 8.55 30.57
C PRO A 551 13.94 9.94 30.12
N GLY A 552 13.70 10.07 28.81
CA GLY A 552 13.19 11.31 28.22
C GLY A 552 14.27 12.36 27.90
N PHE A 553 15.57 12.04 28.01
CA PHE A 553 16.63 12.95 27.57
C PHE A 553 16.40 13.44 26.14
N GLU A 554 16.34 14.76 25.96
CA GLU A 554 16.09 15.40 24.67
C GLU A 554 17.40 15.80 24.01
N ALA A 555 17.91 14.91 23.16
CA ALA A 555 19.14 15.18 22.42
C ALA A 555 18.95 16.30 21.37
N PRO A 556 19.98 17.14 21.12
CA PRO A 556 19.90 18.24 20.16
C PRO A 556 19.77 17.72 18.73
N LEU A 557 19.11 18.48 17.86
CA LEU A 557 19.06 18.14 16.43
C LEU A 557 20.39 18.49 15.74
N PRO A 558 20.74 17.79 14.65
CA PRO A 558 21.88 18.16 13.81
C PRO A 558 21.86 19.64 13.40
N SER A 559 23.00 20.31 13.51
CA SER A 559 23.16 21.69 13.05
C SER A 559 24.56 21.93 12.44
N PRO A 560 24.72 22.93 11.54
CA PRO A 560 26.02 23.27 10.98
C PRO A 560 27.08 23.69 12.01
N GLU A 561 26.66 24.28 13.14
CA GLU A 561 27.54 24.72 14.23
C GLU A 561 28.10 23.54 15.03
N HIS A 562 27.36 22.44 15.08
CA HIS A 562 27.69 21.22 15.82
C HIS A 562 27.59 19.97 14.91
N PRO A 563 28.46 19.86 13.90
CA PRO A 563 28.37 18.79 12.89
C PRO A 563 28.59 17.39 13.48
N GLU A 564 29.22 17.31 14.65
CA GLU A 564 29.45 16.05 15.36
C GLU A 564 28.15 15.36 15.81
N ILE A 565 27.05 16.11 16.02
CA ILE A 565 25.73 15.53 16.34
C ILE A 565 25.31 14.59 15.21
N GLU A 566 25.37 15.06 13.96
CA GLU A 566 25.00 14.26 12.81
C GLU A 566 25.94 13.07 12.64
N ALA A 567 27.25 13.29 12.79
CA ALA A 567 28.24 12.23 12.67
C ALA A 567 28.02 11.11 13.70
N ASP A 568 27.70 11.45 14.95
CA ASP A 568 27.42 10.49 16.01
C ASP A 568 26.11 9.72 15.75
N TYR A 569 25.08 10.40 15.25
CA TYR A 569 23.80 9.76 14.93
C TYR A 569 23.93 8.78 13.76
N ARG A 570 24.62 9.20 12.69
CA ARG A 570 24.93 8.34 11.54
C ARG A 570 25.77 7.13 11.98
N HIS A 571 26.77 7.34 12.82
CA HIS A 571 27.61 6.24 13.33
C HIS A 571 26.79 5.24 14.16
N PHE A 572 25.93 5.73 15.06
CA PHE A 572 25.07 4.85 15.86
C PHE A 572 24.09 4.05 14.98
N GLN A 573 23.38 4.72 14.06
CA GLN A 573 22.46 4.04 13.14
C GLN A 573 23.18 2.99 12.29
N ARG A 574 24.43 3.27 11.87
CA ARG A 574 25.25 2.29 11.16
C ARG A 574 25.58 1.07 12.02
N VAL A 575 26.06 1.27 13.24
CA VAL A 575 26.40 0.16 14.16
C VAL A 575 25.16 -0.66 14.53
N PHE A 576 24.02 0.00 14.72
CA PHE A 576 22.73 -0.65 14.96
C PHE A 576 22.37 -1.56 13.78
N ALA A 577 22.36 -1.02 12.55
CA ALA A 577 22.01 -1.79 11.36
C ALA A 577 23.02 -2.91 11.06
N ASP A 578 24.32 -2.67 11.30
CA ASP A 578 25.35 -3.70 11.18
C ASP A 578 25.09 -4.86 12.15
N THR A 579 24.73 -4.56 13.41
CA THR A 579 24.44 -5.60 14.41
C THR A 579 23.19 -6.41 14.03
N TYR A 580 22.14 -5.75 13.54
CA TYR A 580 20.92 -6.40 13.06
C TYR A 580 21.20 -7.35 11.89
N PHE A 581 21.73 -6.85 10.78
CA PHE A 581 21.93 -7.67 9.58
C PHE A 581 23.02 -8.73 9.75
N LYS A 582 24.08 -8.45 10.51
CA LYS A 582 25.11 -9.43 10.82
C LYS A 582 24.55 -10.62 11.59
N THR A 583 23.70 -10.38 12.58
CA THR A 583 23.09 -11.45 13.39
C THR A 583 22.28 -12.41 12.53
N ILE A 584 21.51 -11.87 11.59
CA ILE A 584 20.71 -12.66 10.63
C ILE A 584 21.63 -13.43 9.67
N ALA A 585 22.61 -12.74 9.07
CA ALA A 585 23.53 -13.34 8.11
C ALA A 585 24.36 -14.49 8.73
N ASP A 586 24.86 -14.30 9.96
CA ASP A 586 25.60 -15.34 10.68
C ASP A 586 24.72 -16.56 10.99
N SER A 587 23.47 -16.33 11.40
CA SER A 587 22.51 -17.42 11.65
C SER A 587 22.18 -18.18 10.37
N LEU A 588 21.88 -17.48 9.26
CA LEU A 588 21.63 -18.12 7.97
C LEU A 588 22.83 -18.91 7.46
N LYS A 589 24.05 -18.40 7.62
CA LYS A 589 25.28 -19.10 7.24
C LYS A 589 25.42 -20.45 7.95
N TRP A 590 24.91 -20.57 9.18
CA TRP A 590 24.91 -21.83 9.91
C TRP A 590 23.80 -22.78 9.45
N HIS A 591 22.57 -22.29 9.34
CA HIS A 591 21.38 -23.11 9.12
C HIS A 591 21.05 -23.39 7.64
N ALA A 592 21.35 -22.46 6.73
CA ALA A 592 21.05 -22.52 5.30
C ALA A 592 22.17 -21.86 4.45
N PRO A 593 23.40 -22.41 4.45
CA PRO A 593 24.58 -21.77 3.83
C PRO A 593 24.52 -21.61 2.31
N ASN A 594 23.56 -22.26 1.65
CA ASN A 594 23.41 -22.28 0.20
C ASN A 594 22.39 -21.24 -0.32
N HIS A 595 21.69 -20.55 0.59
CA HIS A 595 20.56 -19.67 0.25
C HIS A 595 20.90 -18.21 0.44
N LEU A 596 20.29 -17.36 -0.37
CA LEU A 596 20.54 -15.91 -0.35
C LEU A 596 19.81 -15.24 0.83
N LEU A 597 20.48 -14.27 1.46
CA LEU A 597 19.82 -13.26 2.27
C LEU A 597 19.35 -12.12 1.36
N LEU A 598 18.03 -12.01 1.19
CA LEU A 598 17.38 -11.15 0.20
C LEU A 598 17.10 -9.71 0.68
N GLY A 599 17.67 -9.31 1.81
CA GLY A 599 17.55 -7.96 2.36
C GLY A 599 16.26 -7.71 3.16
N GLY A 600 16.05 -6.45 3.55
CA GLY A 600 15.07 -6.05 4.56
C GLY A 600 13.70 -5.56 4.08
N ARG A 601 13.41 -5.60 2.77
CA ARG A 601 12.15 -5.11 2.17
C ARG A 601 11.80 -3.70 2.63
N PHE A 602 12.71 -2.75 2.41
CA PHE A 602 12.58 -1.39 2.91
C PHE A 602 11.41 -0.64 2.24
N ALA A 603 10.44 -0.19 3.03
CA ALA A 603 9.52 0.90 2.65
C ALA A 603 9.97 2.25 3.24
N VAL A 604 10.61 2.20 4.42
CA VAL A 604 11.31 3.31 5.05
C VAL A 604 12.74 2.85 5.34
N SER A 605 13.73 3.67 4.99
CA SER A 605 15.15 3.33 5.14
C SER A 605 16.02 4.54 5.39
N THR A 606 17.22 4.31 5.93
CA THR A 606 18.30 5.30 5.97
C THR A 606 19.49 4.81 5.12
N PRO A 607 20.33 5.71 4.58
CA PRO A 607 21.58 5.33 3.92
C PRO A 607 22.44 4.37 4.76
N GLU A 608 22.47 4.58 6.07
CA GLU A 608 23.20 3.74 7.02
C GLU A 608 22.69 2.29 6.99
N ALA A 609 21.36 2.11 7.08
CA ALA A 609 20.72 0.79 7.06
C ALA A 609 20.86 0.10 5.69
N VAL A 610 20.71 0.85 4.59
CA VAL A 610 20.88 0.31 3.23
C VAL A 610 22.31 -0.15 2.99
N ALA A 611 23.30 0.64 3.41
CA ALA A 611 24.69 0.23 3.28
C ALA A 611 25.04 -0.96 4.20
N SER A 612 24.36 -1.15 5.35
CA SER A 612 24.59 -2.31 6.22
C SER A 612 23.98 -3.54 5.59
N CYS A 613 22.77 -3.41 5.03
CA CYS A 613 22.15 -4.43 4.21
C CYS A 613 23.07 -4.81 3.04
N ALA A 614 23.66 -3.84 2.33
CA ALA A 614 24.61 -4.12 1.25
C ALA A 614 25.85 -4.91 1.73
N GLN A 615 26.33 -4.66 2.95
CA GLN A 615 27.49 -5.37 3.50
C GLN A 615 27.19 -6.83 3.81
N TYR A 616 26.03 -7.14 4.40
CA TYR A 616 25.72 -8.47 4.94
C TYR A 616 24.76 -9.29 4.08
N CYS A 617 23.91 -8.66 3.28
CA CYS A 617 22.94 -9.33 2.43
C CYS A 617 23.50 -9.56 1.01
N ASP A 618 22.98 -10.60 0.36
CA ASP A 618 23.30 -10.91 -1.03
C ASP A 618 22.56 -10.01 -2.02
N VAL A 619 21.35 -9.59 -1.64
CA VAL A 619 20.46 -8.74 -2.44
C VAL A 619 19.87 -7.63 -1.56
N LEU A 620 19.78 -6.41 -2.09
CA LEU A 620 19.02 -5.32 -1.48
C LEU A 620 17.54 -5.45 -1.87
N SER A 621 16.60 -5.27 -0.94
CA SER A 621 15.17 -5.32 -1.26
C SER A 621 14.40 -4.10 -0.77
N PHE A 622 13.46 -3.65 -1.60
CA PHE A 622 12.66 -2.45 -1.37
C PHE A 622 11.21 -2.67 -1.78
N ASN A 623 10.29 -2.18 -0.95
CA ASN A 623 8.89 -2.01 -1.31
C ASN A 623 8.75 -0.62 -1.95
N MET A 624 8.36 -0.58 -3.23
CA MET A 624 8.32 0.65 -4.04
C MET A 624 6.92 0.88 -4.59
N TYR A 625 6.09 1.57 -3.81
CA TYR A 625 4.76 2.01 -4.20
C TYR A 625 4.83 3.33 -5.00
N THR A 626 5.43 3.27 -6.19
CA THR A 626 5.62 4.39 -7.11
C THR A 626 5.30 3.98 -8.57
N LEU A 627 5.12 4.96 -9.47
CA LEU A 627 4.85 4.68 -10.89
C LEU A 627 6.06 4.12 -11.67
N LYS A 628 7.27 4.34 -11.14
CA LYS A 628 8.52 3.70 -11.58
C LYS A 628 9.49 3.59 -10.39
N PRO A 629 10.38 2.58 -10.35
CA PRO A 629 11.32 2.39 -9.24
C PRO A 629 12.13 3.65 -8.90
N GLN A 630 12.56 4.39 -9.92
CA GLN A 630 13.45 5.55 -9.81
C GLN A 630 12.81 6.75 -9.08
N ASP A 631 11.49 6.75 -8.90
CA ASP A 631 10.82 7.78 -8.10
C ASP A 631 10.88 7.48 -6.60
N GLY A 632 11.19 6.23 -6.21
CA GLY A 632 11.18 5.80 -4.82
C GLY A 632 12.55 5.79 -4.15
N GLN A 633 13.66 5.77 -4.89
CA GLN A 633 15.01 5.61 -4.34
C GLN A 633 16.08 6.38 -5.14
N ASP A 634 17.17 6.75 -4.47
CA ASP A 634 18.37 7.30 -5.12
C ASP A 634 19.21 6.19 -5.77
N PHE A 635 18.96 5.93 -7.06
CA PHE A 635 19.71 4.94 -7.82
C PHE A 635 21.18 5.32 -8.09
N ALA A 636 21.58 6.59 -7.97
CA ALA A 636 22.99 6.94 -8.03
C ALA A 636 23.71 6.40 -6.79
N TYR A 637 23.14 6.60 -5.61
CA TYR A 637 23.63 6.01 -4.37
C TYR A 637 23.58 4.47 -4.41
N LEU A 638 22.47 3.86 -4.81
CA LEU A 638 22.36 2.39 -4.85
C LEU A 638 23.36 1.74 -5.79
N ARG A 639 23.64 2.34 -6.96
CA ARG A 639 24.68 1.84 -7.87
C ARG A 639 26.08 1.92 -7.26
N SER A 640 26.35 2.91 -6.40
CA SER A 640 27.64 3.03 -5.70
C SER A 640 27.90 1.89 -4.71
N LEU A 641 26.85 1.21 -4.24
CA LEU A 641 26.96 0.05 -3.35
C LEU A 641 27.29 -1.26 -4.09
N ASP A 642 27.21 -1.25 -5.43
CA ASP A 642 27.45 -2.39 -6.31
C ASP A 642 26.80 -3.72 -5.86
N LYS A 643 25.49 -3.66 -5.59
CA LYS A 643 24.69 -4.82 -5.17
C LYS A 643 23.46 -5.02 -6.08
N PRO A 644 23.02 -6.27 -6.28
CA PRO A 644 21.75 -6.55 -6.93
C PRO A 644 20.57 -6.07 -6.06
N LEU A 645 19.50 -5.63 -6.71
CA LEU A 645 18.29 -5.11 -6.08
C LEU A 645 17.05 -5.91 -6.51
N LEU A 646 16.17 -6.21 -5.57
CA LEU A 646 14.85 -6.78 -5.82
C LEU A 646 13.77 -5.79 -5.39
N VAL A 647 12.87 -5.40 -6.29
CA VAL A 647 11.65 -4.69 -5.88
C VAL A 647 10.68 -5.74 -5.35
N THR A 648 10.35 -5.66 -4.07
CA THR A 648 9.65 -6.74 -3.37
C THR A 648 8.16 -6.51 -3.22
N GLU A 649 7.70 -5.27 -3.37
CA GLU A 649 6.29 -4.91 -3.48
C GLU A 649 6.17 -3.70 -4.40
N PHE A 650 5.21 -3.75 -5.30
CA PHE A 650 4.63 -2.61 -6.00
C PHE A 650 3.21 -2.98 -6.39
N ASN A 651 2.33 -1.99 -6.51
CA ASN A 651 0.99 -2.20 -7.03
C ASN A 651 0.37 -0.94 -7.60
N PHE A 652 -0.72 -1.14 -8.32
CA PHE A 652 -1.57 -0.09 -8.83
C PHE A 652 -3.01 -0.53 -8.59
N GLY A 653 -3.77 0.32 -7.91
CA GLY A 653 -5.18 0.09 -7.65
C GLY A 653 -6.07 1.19 -8.22
N SER A 654 -7.37 0.98 -8.12
CA SER A 654 -8.40 1.94 -8.49
C SER A 654 -9.63 1.72 -7.61
N ARG A 655 -10.69 2.54 -7.79
CA ARG A 655 -11.93 2.46 -6.97
C ARG A 655 -13.17 2.04 -7.76
N ASP A 656 -13.00 1.62 -9.01
CA ASP A 656 -14.08 1.32 -9.97
C ASP A 656 -14.34 -0.19 -10.14
N ARG A 657 -13.85 -1.04 -9.23
CA ARG A 657 -14.06 -2.51 -9.23
C ARG A 657 -14.55 -3.10 -7.91
N GLY A 658 -15.11 -2.28 -7.02
CA GLY A 658 -15.87 -2.74 -5.86
C GLY A 658 -15.25 -2.39 -4.50
N PRO A 659 -14.04 -2.88 -4.16
CA PRO A 659 -13.29 -2.42 -2.99
C PRO A 659 -13.09 -0.90 -3.02
N PHE A 660 -12.99 -0.28 -1.84
CA PHE A 660 -13.11 1.18 -1.71
C PHE A 660 -11.79 1.93 -1.68
N TRP A 661 -10.69 1.23 -1.40
CA TRP A 661 -9.37 1.83 -1.33
C TRP A 661 -8.60 1.63 -2.65
N GLY A 662 -8.06 2.71 -3.22
CA GLY A 662 -7.32 2.66 -4.48
C GLY A 662 -5.88 2.15 -4.39
N ALA A 663 -5.50 1.49 -3.29
CA ALA A 663 -4.12 1.12 -2.93
C ALA A 663 -3.23 2.32 -2.53
N VAL A 664 -1.95 2.03 -2.27
CA VAL A 664 -0.94 3.07 -1.95
C VAL A 664 -0.64 3.92 -3.19
N THR A 665 -0.59 3.29 -4.36
CA THR A 665 -0.46 3.98 -5.65
C THR A 665 -1.77 3.85 -6.43
N GLU A 666 -2.66 4.82 -6.23
CA GLU A 666 -3.96 4.86 -6.87
C GLU A 666 -3.91 5.44 -8.28
N LEU A 667 -4.59 4.76 -9.20
CA LEU A 667 -4.89 5.20 -10.55
C LEU A 667 -6.38 5.58 -10.65
N ALA A 668 -6.72 6.36 -11.67
CA ALA A 668 -8.07 6.86 -11.81
C ALA A 668 -9.08 5.75 -12.13
N ARG A 669 -8.66 4.72 -12.88
CA ARG A 669 -9.51 3.60 -13.33
C ARG A 669 -8.74 2.31 -13.51
N GLU A 670 -9.46 1.19 -13.53
CA GLU A 670 -8.92 -0.16 -13.77
C GLU A 670 -8.11 -0.24 -15.06
N GLU A 671 -8.57 0.41 -16.13
CA GLU A 671 -7.94 0.30 -17.46
C GLU A 671 -6.51 0.88 -17.50
N GLU A 672 -6.14 1.70 -16.51
CA GLU A 672 -4.81 2.30 -16.40
C GLU A 672 -3.80 1.39 -15.70
N ARG A 673 -4.24 0.35 -14.99
CA ARG A 673 -3.34 -0.56 -14.24
C ARG A 673 -2.40 -1.33 -15.15
N GLY A 674 -2.90 -1.81 -16.29
CA GLY A 674 -2.09 -2.52 -17.29
C GLY A 674 -0.94 -1.67 -17.82
N PRO A 675 -1.21 -0.47 -18.38
CA PRO A 675 -0.18 0.48 -18.79
C PRO A 675 0.82 0.84 -17.68
N ALA A 676 0.34 1.06 -16.44
CA ALA A 676 1.21 1.36 -15.31
C ALA A 676 2.16 0.19 -14.97
N TYR A 677 1.64 -1.05 -14.94
CA TYR A 677 2.45 -2.27 -14.77
C TYR A 677 3.53 -2.40 -15.84
N ALA A 678 3.14 -2.24 -17.11
CA ALA A 678 4.06 -2.33 -18.25
C ALA A 678 5.16 -1.26 -18.17
N ASN A 679 4.81 -0.04 -17.78
CA ASN A 679 5.78 1.03 -17.57
C ASN A 679 6.73 0.70 -16.41
N PHE A 680 6.19 0.29 -15.25
CA PHE A 680 7.01 -0.04 -14.09
C PHE A 680 8.05 -1.12 -14.42
N LEU A 681 7.62 -2.22 -15.06
CA LEU A 681 8.51 -3.31 -15.45
C LEU A 681 9.56 -2.88 -16.47
N LYS A 682 9.20 -2.05 -17.45
CA LYS A 682 10.15 -1.46 -18.41
C LYS A 682 11.21 -0.60 -17.71
N GLN A 683 10.79 0.26 -16.78
CA GLN A 683 11.71 1.11 -16.01
C GLN A 683 12.60 0.29 -15.07
N ALA A 684 12.05 -0.77 -14.48
CA ALA A 684 12.81 -1.69 -13.65
C ALA A 684 13.88 -2.44 -14.45
N LEU A 685 13.55 -2.97 -15.63
CA LEU A 685 14.52 -3.62 -16.51
C LEU A 685 15.60 -2.68 -17.00
N SER A 686 15.29 -1.39 -17.21
CA SER A 686 16.28 -0.42 -17.69
C SER A 686 17.41 -0.18 -16.69
N GLU A 687 17.17 -0.43 -15.40
CA GLU A 687 18.17 -0.31 -14.35
C GLU A 687 19.00 -1.61 -14.22
N PRO A 688 20.33 -1.58 -14.44
CA PRO A 688 21.17 -2.78 -14.42
C PRO A 688 21.31 -3.46 -13.05
N SER A 689 21.04 -2.76 -11.96
CA SER A 689 21.07 -3.34 -10.60
C SER A 689 19.81 -4.14 -10.24
N ILE A 690 18.67 -3.88 -10.88
CA ILE A 690 17.42 -4.58 -10.55
C ILE A 690 17.42 -5.98 -11.18
N VAL A 691 17.20 -7.00 -10.35
CA VAL A 691 17.17 -8.43 -10.72
C VAL A 691 15.78 -9.05 -10.64
N GLY A 692 14.75 -8.26 -10.31
CA GLY A 692 13.37 -8.72 -10.28
C GLY A 692 12.40 -7.70 -9.70
N VAL A 693 11.10 -7.97 -9.88
CA VAL A 693 9.99 -7.21 -9.30
C VAL A 693 8.88 -8.16 -8.85
N HIS A 694 8.33 -7.94 -7.66
CA HIS A 694 7.24 -8.75 -7.08
C HIS A 694 5.98 -7.91 -6.87
N TRP A 695 4.87 -8.34 -7.47
CA TRP A 695 3.57 -7.70 -7.38
C TRP A 695 2.91 -7.93 -6.02
N PHE A 696 2.37 -6.88 -5.41
CA PHE A 696 1.53 -6.96 -4.21
C PHE A 696 0.07 -6.61 -4.56
N GLN A 697 -0.81 -7.56 -4.83
CA GLN A 697 -0.73 -8.97 -4.46
C GLN A 697 -1.66 -9.85 -5.31
N TYR A 698 -1.78 -11.14 -4.98
CA TYR A 698 -2.61 -12.07 -5.77
C TYR A 698 -4.09 -11.69 -5.80
N LEU A 699 -4.71 -11.47 -4.64
CA LEU A 699 -6.14 -11.23 -4.51
C LEU A 699 -6.46 -9.77 -4.17
N ASP A 700 -7.59 -9.29 -4.68
CA ASP A 700 -8.25 -8.09 -4.15
C ASP A 700 -8.59 -8.26 -2.68
N GLN A 701 -8.54 -7.20 -1.89
CA GLN A 701 -8.86 -7.29 -0.47
C GLN A 701 -10.38 -7.29 -0.23
N PRO A 702 -10.85 -7.78 0.94
CA PRO A 702 -12.27 -7.75 1.27
C PRO A 702 -12.79 -6.31 1.31
N VAL A 703 -13.99 -6.08 0.77
CA VAL A 703 -14.65 -4.76 0.77
C VAL A 703 -14.71 -4.13 2.17
N THR A 704 -14.89 -4.95 3.20
CA THR A 704 -14.98 -4.54 4.61
C THR A 704 -13.66 -4.65 5.38
N GLY A 705 -12.54 -4.75 4.68
CA GLY A 705 -11.21 -4.74 5.29
C GLY A 705 -10.71 -6.13 5.67
N ARG A 706 -9.45 -6.43 5.32
CA ARG A 706 -8.78 -7.66 5.78
C ARG A 706 -8.56 -7.65 7.29
N LEU A 707 -8.41 -8.84 7.88
CA LEU A 707 -8.26 -9.00 9.33
C LEU A 707 -7.12 -8.17 9.94
N LEU A 708 -5.99 -8.08 9.23
CA LEU A 708 -4.74 -7.51 9.75
C LEU A 708 -4.87 -6.03 10.17
N ASP A 709 -5.39 -5.19 9.28
CA ASP A 709 -5.31 -3.72 9.38
C ASP A 709 -6.52 -3.00 8.75
N GLY A 710 -7.52 -3.75 8.27
CA GLY A 710 -8.70 -3.18 7.63
C GLY A 710 -8.50 -2.71 6.19
N GLU A 711 -7.35 -3.00 5.56
CA GLU A 711 -7.17 -2.68 4.14
C GLU A 711 -8.23 -3.36 3.26
N ASN A 712 -8.86 -2.56 2.40
CA ASN A 712 -9.99 -2.95 1.55
C ASN A 712 -9.84 -2.42 0.12
N GLY A 713 -8.67 -2.66 -0.47
CA GLY A 713 -8.32 -2.14 -1.78
C GLY A 713 -8.47 -3.11 -2.95
N HIS A 714 -8.62 -2.50 -4.12
CA HIS A 714 -8.67 -3.18 -5.40
C HIS A 714 -7.32 -3.02 -6.11
N PHE A 715 -6.56 -4.11 -6.15
CA PHE A 715 -5.24 -4.19 -6.76
C PHE A 715 -4.77 -5.66 -6.92
N GLY A 716 -5.67 -6.63 -6.77
CA GLY A 716 -5.41 -8.03 -7.03
C GLY A 716 -5.26 -8.34 -8.51
N LEU A 717 -4.64 -9.46 -8.83
CA LEU A 717 -4.74 -10.08 -10.16
C LEU A 717 -6.11 -10.73 -10.36
N VAL A 718 -6.71 -11.18 -9.26
CA VAL A 718 -8.03 -11.83 -9.20
C VAL A 718 -8.90 -11.17 -8.12
N GLY A 719 -10.20 -11.09 -8.39
CA GLY A 719 -11.19 -10.61 -7.44
C GLY A 719 -11.46 -11.61 -6.31
N ILE A 720 -12.26 -11.20 -5.32
CA ILE A 720 -12.74 -12.07 -4.22
C ILE A 720 -13.52 -13.30 -4.70
N THR A 721 -14.00 -13.28 -5.94
CA THR A 721 -14.75 -14.34 -6.63
C THR A 721 -13.86 -15.35 -7.37
N ASP A 722 -12.53 -15.25 -7.23
CA ASP A 722 -11.54 -16.03 -7.99
C ASP A 722 -11.56 -15.78 -9.51
N VAL A 723 -12.24 -14.72 -9.96
CA VAL A 723 -12.27 -14.30 -11.36
C VAL A 723 -11.10 -13.34 -11.63
N PRO A 724 -10.27 -13.58 -12.66
CA PRO A 724 -9.18 -12.67 -13.03
C PRO A 724 -9.70 -11.37 -13.66
N PHE A 725 -9.01 -10.27 -13.40
CA PHE A 725 -9.21 -9.01 -14.12
C PHE A 725 -8.56 -9.14 -15.51
N GLN A 726 -9.35 -9.57 -16.49
CA GLN A 726 -8.83 -10.16 -17.73
C GLN A 726 -7.90 -9.23 -18.52
N ASP A 727 -8.33 -7.99 -18.76
CA ASP A 727 -7.55 -7.02 -19.54
C ASP A 727 -6.22 -6.67 -18.83
N PHE A 728 -6.25 -6.61 -17.50
CA PHE A 728 -5.06 -6.41 -16.69
C PHE A 728 -4.11 -7.61 -16.77
N VAL A 729 -4.62 -8.84 -16.58
CA VAL A 729 -3.84 -10.08 -16.62
C VAL A 729 -3.20 -10.31 -18.00
N GLU A 730 -3.90 -10.00 -19.10
CA GLU A 730 -3.33 -10.07 -20.45
C GLU A 730 -2.16 -9.09 -20.63
N THR A 731 -2.30 -7.88 -20.10
CA THR A 731 -1.25 -6.87 -20.14
C THR A 731 -0.05 -7.26 -19.26
N VAL A 732 -0.30 -7.81 -18.08
CA VAL A 732 0.74 -8.38 -17.19
C VAL A 732 1.50 -9.47 -17.92
N ARG A 733 0.79 -10.44 -18.53
CA ARG A 733 1.40 -11.52 -19.30
C ARG A 733 2.28 -11.00 -20.42
N LYS A 734 1.75 -10.10 -21.24
CA LYS A 734 2.49 -9.51 -22.37
C LYS A 734 3.76 -8.81 -21.88
N SER A 735 3.65 -8.07 -20.78
CA SER A 735 4.77 -7.31 -20.20
C SER A 735 5.84 -8.25 -19.64
N ASN A 736 5.44 -9.32 -18.93
CA ASN A 736 6.36 -10.33 -18.40
C ASN A 736 7.13 -11.06 -19.50
N LEU A 737 6.45 -11.50 -20.55
CA LEU A 737 7.11 -12.17 -21.68
C LEU A 737 8.08 -11.22 -22.41
N LEU A 738 7.67 -9.97 -22.64
CA LEU A 738 8.53 -8.96 -23.24
C LEU A 738 9.76 -8.68 -22.37
N ALA A 739 9.61 -8.68 -21.05
CA ALA A 739 10.71 -8.46 -20.13
C ALA A 739 11.78 -9.56 -20.23
N LEU A 740 11.34 -10.82 -20.23
CA LEU A 740 12.23 -11.96 -20.40
C LEU A 740 12.90 -11.96 -21.79
N GLU A 741 12.16 -11.61 -22.85
CA GLU A 741 12.71 -11.49 -24.21
C GLU A 741 13.78 -10.39 -24.29
N GLN A 742 13.52 -9.21 -23.71
CA GLN A 742 14.46 -8.09 -23.69
C GLN A 742 15.75 -8.44 -22.93
N LEU A 743 15.63 -9.15 -21.80
CA LEU A 743 16.78 -9.65 -21.06
C LEU A 743 17.60 -10.63 -21.92
N GLY A 744 16.95 -11.55 -22.64
CA GLY A 744 17.61 -12.44 -23.59
C GLY A 744 18.37 -11.68 -24.69
N LYS A 745 17.72 -10.70 -25.34
CA LYS A 745 18.33 -9.90 -26.42
C LYS A 745 19.49 -9.05 -25.97
N ALA A 746 19.35 -8.33 -24.85
CA ALA A 746 20.41 -7.49 -24.29
C ALA A 746 21.68 -8.30 -24.03
N THR A 747 21.51 -9.54 -23.56
CA THR A 747 22.64 -10.41 -23.25
C THR A 747 23.27 -11.06 -24.48
N GLN A 748 22.49 -11.39 -25.52
CA GLN A 748 23.02 -11.84 -26.81
C GLN A 748 23.84 -10.75 -27.50
N PHE A 749 23.37 -9.50 -27.46
CA PHE A 749 24.09 -8.37 -28.05
C PHE A 749 25.43 -8.10 -27.35
N ALA A 750 25.45 -8.11 -26.01
CA ALA A 750 26.69 -7.97 -25.23
C ALA A 750 27.71 -9.08 -25.56
N ARG A 751 27.24 -10.33 -25.69
CA ARG A 751 28.08 -11.46 -26.11
C ARG A 751 28.67 -11.25 -27.50
N ALA A 752 27.86 -10.85 -28.48
CA ALA A 752 28.33 -10.62 -29.85
C ALA A 752 29.39 -9.49 -29.91
N GLN A 753 29.22 -8.43 -29.12
CA GLN A 753 30.23 -7.37 -29.00
C GLN A 753 31.53 -7.88 -28.36
N ALA A 754 31.44 -8.65 -27.27
CA ALA A 754 32.62 -9.22 -26.62
C ALA A 754 33.38 -10.20 -27.54
N GLU A 755 32.66 -11.03 -28.31
CA GLU A 755 33.25 -11.94 -29.30
C GLU A 755 33.90 -11.17 -30.46
N GLN A 756 33.31 -10.06 -30.92
CA GLN A 756 33.94 -9.19 -31.93
C GLN A 756 35.20 -8.49 -31.41
N VAL A 757 35.20 -8.02 -30.15
CA VAL A 757 36.39 -7.43 -29.52
C VAL A 757 37.50 -8.48 -29.35
N ALA A 758 37.16 -9.70 -28.92
CA ALA A 758 38.12 -10.80 -28.83
C ALA A 758 38.67 -11.22 -30.21
N ALA A 759 37.83 -11.24 -31.24
CA ALA A 759 38.25 -11.57 -32.61
C ALA A 759 39.17 -10.49 -33.20
N SER A 760 38.86 -9.21 -32.97
CA SER A 760 39.67 -8.07 -33.43
C SER A 760 40.97 -7.85 -32.63
N GLY A 761 41.05 -8.36 -31.40
CA GLY A 761 42.27 -8.39 -30.59
C GLY A 761 43.26 -9.50 -30.97
N SER A 762 42.91 -10.40 -31.91
CA SER A 762 43.76 -11.53 -32.32
C SER A 762 44.57 -11.31 -33.61
N THR A 763 44.50 -10.13 -34.24
CA THR A 763 45.20 -9.81 -35.49
C THR A 763 46.41 -8.89 -35.33
N THR A 764 47.25 -9.14 -34.34
CA THR A 764 48.62 -8.62 -34.33
C THR A 764 49.57 -9.66 -33.76
N GLU A 765 50.04 -10.57 -34.60
CA GLU A 765 51.45 -10.97 -34.56
C GLU A 765 51.93 -11.59 -35.88
N SER A 766 53.21 -11.33 -36.17
CA SER A 766 54.07 -11.88 -37.21
C SER A 766 54.14 -11.13 -38.55
N ARG A 767 55.14 -10.24 -38.66
CA ARG A 767 56.09 -10.21 -39.79
C ARG A 767 57.47 -9.75 -39.32
N ASP A 768 58.35 -10.74 -39.22
CA ASP A 768 59.76 -10.78 -39.64
C ASP A 768 60.70 -9.63 -39.28
N ALA A 769 61.62 -9.94 -38.37
CA ALA A 769 62.95 -9.34 -38.33
C ALA A 769 63.94 -10.18 -39.15
N PRO A 770 64.89 -9.53 -39.84
CA PRO A 770 66.25 -10.04 -39.77
C PRO A 770 67.30 -8.97 -39.45
N SER A 771 68.36 -9.48 -38.84
CA SER A 771 69.61 -8.85 -38.40
C SER A 771 70.38 -8.08 -39.48
N ALA A 772 71.07 -7.00 -39.07
CA ALA A 772 72.47 -6.74 -39.45
C ALA A 772 73.10 -5.63 -38.59
N THR A 773 74.30 -5.92 -38.12
CA THR A 773 75.32 -5.05 -37.53
C THR A 773 75.86 -4.01 -38.53
N GLY A 774 76.27 -2.82 -38.07
CA GLY A 774 77.10 -1.91 -38.85
C GLY A 774 77.22 -0.49 -38.27
N GLU A 775 78.46 -0.02 -38.14
CA GLU A 775 78.93 1.21 -37.49
C GLU A 775 78.52 2.54 -38.14
N ALA A 776 78.60 3.59 -37.30
CA ALA A 776 79.04 4.98 -37.56
C ALA A 776 78.50 5.77 -38.78
N HIS A 777 77.82 6.89 -38.50
CA HIS A 777 78.34 8.24 -38.79
C HIS A 777 77.43 9.37 -38.29
N ALA A 778 78.06 10.53 -38.11
CA ALA A 778 77.61 11.74 -37.45
C ALA A 778 76.75 12.69 -38.31
N GLY A 779 76.11 13.63 -37.61
CA GLY A 779 75.47 14.85 -38.15
C GLY A 779 73.95 14.83 -37.95
N GLY A 780 73.29 15.78 -37.29
CA GLY A 780 73.65 17.12 -36.85
C GLY A 780 72.40 17.99 -37.02
N HIS A 781 71.99 18.69 -35.94
CA HIS A 781 71.03 19.82 -35.91
C HIS A 781 69.58 19.53 -36.37
N SER A 782 68.52 20.19 -35.90
CA SER A 782 68.22 21.15 -34.84
C SER A 782 66.71 21.41 -34.93
N GLY A 783 66.06 21.79 -33.83
CA GLY A 783 64.91 22.71 -33.90
C GLY A 783 63.62 22.24 -33.27
N ASN A 784 63.40 22.70 -32.03
CA ASN A 784 62.19 23.33 -31.46
C ASN A 784 60.85 23.02 -32.14
N GLY A 785 59.77 22.66 -31.43
CA GLY A 785 59.41 23.08 -30.08
C GLY A 785 57.96 23.54 -30.09
N HIS A 786 57.10 22.79 -29.41
CA HIS A 786 56.14 23.22 -28.39
C HIS A 786 55.28 22.03 -27.96
#